data_AF-A0A7Y5PY26-F1
#
_entry.id   AF-A0A7Y5PY26-F1
#
_cell.length_a   1.000
_cell.length_b   1.000
_cell.length_c   1.000
_cell.angle_alpha   90.00
_cell.angle_beta   90.00
_cell.angle_gamma   90.00
#
_symmetry.space_group_name_H-M   'P 1'
#
loop_
_entity.id
_entity.type
_entity.pdbx_description
1 polymer ?
#
loop_
_entity_poly.entity_id
_entity_poly.type
_entity_poly.pdbx_seq_one_letter_code
_entity_poly.pdbx_strand_id
1 'polypeptide(L)'
;MKSTTLLVCSLGLAPLLAPVVAARAFAEPVPAAQNRGAEFRQKLKAAVTIKNYDEVSKLLRQYQEEAVNHVDELATMMASANSEEIEKEFEMLTKCWKDVYKTDFVNKVYTYNSGLAGDPPRRKERFSLLDQFRKSMQKVEANYNGPKDGPTFELCSGELQVICENFVRIGDYLSAARVASAVAICHDITYRTKEEADLKKTCEYYGKAVEYFDQVQLTYSFYLQCKARHESLVREGYGPEAPPDPSAPAAPTQPTANTAAAVTVKTSFEVLKGIEDFQRPNYYADDLYAVWPVVPLGGKGSTGKFQSLEKSPLVLRPDAAKVALDLDHDGNPDKTIPLTGNYATVEFDIGEGAEKRKFAFGFKTGIQQDVFQGLQTNLQPDDIQMRFYVINAGSVVTDVNGTALRILDDNMDGLYGGVPKSYSYGGLADGMFQPEFDCMVVGTSKRARPWSKYAEIGGAWYQLEPQKGGVEITATPLTLETGTVKLEFKGPAPTWLVLKGTDKLEGCFFDIVDPAKKPVTLPVGTYELFAGELRQGKKAQTAKCLILPGNDTKRWMVKAGQETVVQLGGPFKFEFAVESAEESVTVKGKSVAVLGIGRERYERMWNCAPRPEVSVRKAGTKKGSKPEKMHIVLDLLERKEDGTFKYTEADTWRPVDTAYPTKKGEAVELQLVEKKNKLFGEIESDWK
;
A
#
# COMPACT_ATOMS: atom_id res chain seq x y z
N MET A 1 55.62 59.34 12.06
CA MET A 1 55.81 57.88 12.00
C MET A 1 54.49 57.25 11.59
N LYS A 2 54.61 56.35 10.61
CA LYS A 2 53.65 55.67 9.74
C LYS A 2 52.19 55.55 10.21
N SER A 3 51.32 56.14 9.40
CA SER A 3 49.89 55.89 9.26
C SER A 3 49.69 54.67 8.36
N THR A 4 48.76 53.76 8.72
CA THR A 4 48.32 52.69 7.81
C THR A 4 46.81 52.52 7.93
N THR A 5 46.12 53.11 6.96
CA THR A 5 44.76 52.81 6.52
C THR A 5 44.69 51.35 6.04
N LEU A 6 43.76 50.54 6.55
CA LEU A 6 43.45 49.23 5.95
C LEU A 6 42.12 49.31 5.21
N LEU A 7 42.26 49.18 3.90
CA LEU A 7 41.24 49.17 2.87
C LEU A 7 40.45 47.85 2.94
N VAL A 8 39.12 47.95 2.98
CA VAL A 8 38.20 46.82 2.82
C VAL A 8 38.23 46.39 1.36
N CYS A 9 38.85 45.24 1.08
CA CYS A 9 38.75 44.54 -0.20
C CYS A 9 37.72 43.42 -0.09
N SER A 10 36.57 43.62 -0.72
CA SER A 10 35.58 42.60 -1.05
C SER A 10 36.16 41.59 -2.04
N LEU A 11 36.54 40.41 -1.56
CA LEU A 11 36.81 39.23 -2.39
C LEU A 11 35.50 38.46 -2.56
N GLY A 12 34.87 38.63 -3.72
CA GLY A 12 33.82 37.73 -4.17
C GLY A 12 34.41 36.35 -4.44
N LEU A 13 34.10 35.38 -3.57
CA LEU A 13 34.21 33.97 -3.91
C LEU A 13 33.05 33.60 -4.83
N ALA A 14 33.32 33.59 -6.14
CA ALA A 14 32.53 32.81 -7.07
C ALA A 14 32.76 31.31 -6.75
N PRO A 15 31.70 30.48 -6.63
CA PRO A 15 31.90 29.04 -6.59
C PRO A 15 32.37 28.60 -7.98
N LEU A 16 33.63 28.18 -8.07
CA LEU A 16 34.13 27.37 -9.17
C LEU A 16 33.33 26.05 -9.18
N LEU A 17 32.24 26.04 -9.96
CA LEU A 17 31.62 24.81 -10.42
C LEU A 17 32.63 24.11 -11.34
N ALA A 18 33.41 23.21 -10.76
CA ALA A 18 34.02 22.16 -11.54
C ALA A 18 32.88 21.37 -12.21
N PRO A 19 32.91 21.13 -13.53
CA PRO A 19 32.00 20.18 -14.12
C PRO A 19 32.33 18.81 -13.51
N VAL A 20 31.43 18.31 -12.66
CA VAL A 20 31.37 16.88 -12.36
C VAL A 20 31.01 16.23 -13.68
N VAL A 21 32.03 15.86 -14.46
CA VAL A 21 31.89 14.84 -15.48
C VAL A 21 31.54 13.58 -14.69
N ALA A 22 30.25 13.33 -14.54
CA ALA A 22 29.75 12.04 -14.15
C ALA A 22 30.33 11.07 -15.18
N ALA A 23 31.38 10.35 -14.80
CA ALA A 23 31.74 9.13 -15.48
C ALA A 23 30.50 8.24 -15.37
N ARG A 24 29.65 8.28 -16.40
CA ARG A 24 28.72 7.20 -16.67
C ARG A 24 29.60 5.97 -16.73
N ALA A 25 29.59 5.16 -15.68
CA ALA A 25 29.90 3.77 -15.81
C ALA A 25 29.09 3.32 -17.03
N PHE A 26 29.78 2.98 -18.12
CA PHE A 26 29.14 2.31 -19.22
C PHE A 26 28.49 1.09 -18.59
N ALA A 27 27.16 1.11 -18.53
CA ALA A 27 26.42 -0.10 -18.24
C ALA A 27 27.01 -1.16 -19.18
N GLU A 28 27.55 -2.23 -18.61
CA GLU A 28 27.89 -3.39 -19.42
C GLU A 28 26.69 -3.69 -20.31
N PRO A 29 26.90 -4.00 -21.60
CA PRO A 29 25.80 -4.33 -22.48
C PRO A 29 24.99 -5.42 -21.80
N VAL A 30 23.71 -5.12 -21.54
CA VAL A 30 22.75 -6.10 -21.04
C VAL A 30 22.94 -7.35 -21.89
N PRO A 31 23.28 -8.51 -21.30
CA PRO A 31 23.54 -9.71 -22.07
C PRO A 31 22.35 -9.92 -23.00
N ALA A 32 22.62 -10.09 -24.31
CA ALA A 32 21.58 -10.29 -25.30
C ALA A 32 20.58 -11.32 -24.75
N ALA A 33 19.31 -10.92 -24.64
CA ALA A 33 18.26 -11.74 -24.03
C ALA A 33 18.35 -13.15 -24.62
N GLN A 34 18.70 -14.14 -23.79
CA GLN A 34 18.81 -15.52 -24.22
C GLN A 34 17.49 -15.92 -24.90
N ASN A 35 17.56 -16.48 -26.11
CA ASN A 35 16.39 -16.93 -26.84
C ASN A 35 15.80 -18.16 -26.13
N ARG A 36 14.98 -17.91 -25.11
CA ARG A 36 14.40 -18.93 -24.24
C ARG A 36 13.61 -19.99 -25.02
N GLY A 37 12.98 -19.60 -26.13
CA GLY A 37 12.28 -20.54 -27.01
C GLY A 37 13.24 -21.53 -27.69
N ALA A 38 14.38 -21.05 -28.19
CA ALA A 38 15.42 -21.93 -28.75
C ALA A 38 16.02 -22.86 -27.69
N GLU A 39 16.27 -22.33 -26.49
CA GLU A 39 16.78 -23.11 -25.36
C GLU A 39 15.79 -24.21 -24.94
N PHE A 40 14.50 -23.86 -24.79
CA PHE A 40 13.43 -24.81 -24.48
C PHE A 40 13.37 -25.94 -25.52
N ARG A 41 13.33 -25.60 -26.82
CA ARG A 41 13.28 -26.59 -27.90
C ARG A 41 14.51 -27.50 -27.92
N GLN A 42 15.70 -26.94 -27.69
CA GLN A 42 16.93 -27.73 -27.61
C GLN A 42 16.88 -28.75 -26.46
N LYS A 43 16.51 -28.29 -25.26
CA LYS A 43 16.39 -29.14 -24.07
C LYS A 43 15.27 -30.18 -24.22
N LEU A 44 14.13 -29.78 -24.77
CA LEU A 44 13.00 -30.65 -25.05
C LEU A 44 13.41 -31.76 -26.01
N LYS A 45 14.04 -31.43 -27.14
CA LYS A 45 14.49 -32.42 -28.13
C LYS A 45 15.46 -33.43 -27.52
N ALA A 46 16.39 -32.97 -26.69
CA ALA A 46 17.30 -33.85 -25.97
C ALA A 46 16.54 -34.81 -25.02
N ALA A 47 15.60 -34.30 -24.24
CA ALA A 47 14.79 -35.11 -23.31
C ALA A 47 13.86 -36.11 -24.04
N VAL A 48 13.23 -35.69 -25.14
CA VAL A 48 12.37 -36.54 -25.99
C VAL A 48 13.15 -37.70 -26.59
N THR A 49 14.37 -37.43 -27.09
CA THR A 49 15.24 -38.45 -27.72
C THR A 49 15.54 -39.62 -26.78
N ILE A 50 15.74 -39.34 -25.49
CA ILE A 50 16.01 -40.36 -24.46
C ILE A 50 14.76 -40.78 -23.68
N LYS A 51 13.57 -40.34 -24.08
CA LYS A 51 12.28 -40.59 -23.42
C LYS A 51 12.26 -40.20 -21.92
N ASN A 52 12.90 -39.10 -21.55
CA ASN A 52 12.95 -38.62 -20.17
C ASN A 52 11.71 -37.76 -19.82
N TYR A 53 10.62 -38.42 -19.44
CA TYR A 53 9.35 -37.80 -19.07
C TYR A 53 9.45 -36.80 -17.90
N ASP A 54 10.34 -37.06 -16.93
CA ASP A 54 10.51 -36.20 -15.76
C ASP A 54 11.15 -34.86 -16.16
N GLU A 55 12.18 -34.89 -17.01
CA GLU A 55 12.81 -33.67 -17.51
C GLU A 55 11.86 -32.88 -18.41
N VAL A 56 11.08 -33.54 -19.29
CA VAL A 56 10.04 -32.84 -20.07
C VAL A 56 9.03 -32.17 -19.14
N SER A 57 8.56 -32.87 -18.10
CA SER A 57 7.62 -32.30 -17.12
C SER A 57 8.20 -31.10 -16.37
N LYS A 58 9.51 -31.12 -16.06
CA LYS A 58 10.22 -29.98 -15.46
C LYS A 58 10.34 -28.82 -16.44
N LEU A 59 10.69 -29.07 -17.69
CA LEU A 59 10.77 -28.06 -18.74
C LEU A 59 9.42 -27.39 -18.96
N LEU A 60 8.31 -28.15 -18.97
CA LEU A 60 6.96 -27.60 -19.07
C LEU A 60 6.67 -26.59 -17.95
N ARG A 61 7.04 -26.91 -16.69
CA ARG A 61 6.85 -26.01 -15.54
C ARG A 61 7.71 -24.75 -15.60
N GLN A 62 8.94 -24.88 -16.11
CA GLN A 62 9.93 -23.80 -16.17
C GLN A 62 9.72 -22.85 -17.36
N TYR A 63 9.32 -23.39 -18.51
CA TYR A 63 9.19 -22.70 -19.80
C TYR A 63 7.74 -22.73 -20.29
N GLN A 64 6.80 -22.30 -19.44
CA GLN A 64 5.36 -22.49 -19.70
C GLN A 64 4.92 -21.81 -21.00
N GLU A 65 5.33 -20.56 -21.22
CA GLU A 65 4.93 -19.79 -22.39
C GLU A 65 5.57 -20.33 -23.67
N GLU A 66 6.85 -20.68 -23.62
CA GLU A 66 7.56 -21.28 -24.74
C GLU A 66 6.97 -22.65 -25.09
N ALA A 67 6.57 -23.43 -24.09
CA ALA A 67 5.90 -24.72 -24.30
C ALA A 67 4.52 -24.55 -24.96
N VAL A 68 3.71 -23.57 -24.54
CA VAL A 68 2.43 -23.26 -25.20
C VAL A 68 2.63 -22.89 -26.67
N ASN A 69 3.60 -22.01 -26.95
CA ASN A 69 3.92 -21.59 -28.33
C ASN A 69 4.38 -22.78 -29.18
N HIS A 70 5.27 -23.61 -28.63
CA HIS A 70 5.81 -24.77 -29.32
C HIS A 70 4.75 -25.85 -29.59
N VAL A 71 3.77 -26.03 -28.69
CA VAL A 71 2.63 -26.93 -28.91
C VAL A 71 1.78 -26.46 -30.10
N ASP A 72 1.50 -25.16 -30.23
CA ASP A 72 0.76 -24.62 -31.39
C ASP A 72 1.57 -24.72 -32.69
N GLU A 73 2.88 -24.46 -32.63
CA GLU A 73 3.81 -24.66 -33.75
C GLU A 73 3.83 -26.13 -34.22
N LEU A 74 4.00 -27.09 -33.30
CA LEU A 74 3.99 -28.52 -33.61
C LEU A 74 2.63 -28.99 -34.14
N ALA A 75 1.52 -28.54 -33.55
CA ALA A 75 0.18 -28.88 -34.03
C ALA A 75 -0.05 -28.37 -35.47
N THR A 76 0.47 -27.17 -35.79
CA THR A 76 0.45 -26.65 -37.15
C THR A 76 1.29 -27.52 -38.09
N MET A 77 2.51 -27.90 -37.67
CA MET A 77 3.41 -28.73 -38.48
C MET A 77 2.86 -30.14 -38.69
N MET A 78 2.29 -30.79 -37.68
CA MET A 78 1.59 -32.07 -37.81
C MET A 78 0.51 -32.03 -38.89
N ALA A 79 -0.21 -30.91 -38.97
CA ALA A 79 -1.32 -30.77 -39.92
C ALA A 79 -0.84 -30.45 -41.35
N SER A 80 0.39 -29.94 -41.55
CA SER A 80 0.89 -29.51 -42.86
C SER A 80 2.09 -30.27 -43.42
N ALA A 81 2.92 -30.85 -42.56
CA ALA A 81 4.22 -31.46 -42.88
C ALA A 81 4.65 -32.43 -41.77
N ASN A 82 3.84 -33.47 -41.54
CA ASN A 82 4.05 -34.44 -40.47
C ASN A 82 5.31 -35.28 -40.68
N SER A 83 6.01 -35.63 -39.59
CA SER A 83 7.14 -36.56 -39.58
C SER A 83 7.13 -37.41 -38.32
N GLU A 84 7.84 -38.54 -38.34
CA GLU A 84 7.92 -39.45 -37.17
C GLU A 84 8.51 -38.74 -35.93
N GLU A 85 9.44 -37.80 -36.14
CA GLU A 85 10.01 -36.99 -35.07
C GLU A 85 8.97 -36.04 -34.45
N ILE A 86 8.15 -35.40 -35.28
CA ILE A 86 7.09 -34.48 -34.82
C ILE A 86 6.04 -35.27 -34.04
N GLU A 87 5.62 -36.44 -34.52
CA GLU A 87 4.66 -37.31 -33.82
C GLU A 87 5.18 -37.71 -32.43
N LYS A 88 6.43 -38.20 -32.35
CA LYS A 88 7.05 -38.59 -31.07
C LYS A 88 7.13 -37.44 -30.07
N GLU A 89 7.51 -36.25 -30.55
CA GLU A 89 7.60 -35.05 -29.72
C GLU A 89 6.22 -34.60 -29.24
N PHE A 90 5.21 -34.63 -30.13
CA PHE A 90 3.84 -34.27 -29.81
C PHE A 90 3.17 -35.25 -28.82
N GLU A 91 3.37 -36.56 -29.00
CA GLU A 91 2.90 -37.59 -28.06
C GLU A 91 3.51 -37.39 -26.67
N MET A 92 4.81 -37.11 -26.60
CA MET A 92 5.52 -36.83 -25.35
C MET A 92 4.92 -35.60 -24.64
N LEU A 93 4.75 -34.49 -25.37
CA LEU A 93 4.15 -33.27 -24.83
C LEU A 93 2.71 -33.52 -24.38
N THR A 94 1.90 -34.24 -25.16
CA THR A 94 0.52 -34.58 -24.81
C THR A 94 0.45 -35.31 -23.47
N LYS A 95 1.29 -36.33 -23.28
CA LYS A 95 1.34 -37.11 -22.04
C LYS A 95 1.85 -36.28 -20.86
N CYS A 96 3.01 -35.64 -21.00
CA CYS A 96 3.61 -34.84 -19.93
C CYS A 96 2.74 -33.64 -19.54
N TRP A 97 2.07 -33.00 -20.50
CA TRP A 97 1.14 -31.89 -20.23
C TRP A 97 -0.05 -32.35 -19.40
N LYS A 98 -0.69 -33.45 -19.79
CA LYS A 98 -1.80 -34.04 -19.06
C LYS A 98 -1.39 -34.45 -17.64
N ASP A 99 -0.15 -34.89 -17.44
CA ASP A 99 0.38 -35.22 -16.13
C ASP A 99 0.68 -33.97 -15.27
N VAL A 100 1.22 -32.91 -15.86
CA VAL A 100 1.63 -31.69 -15.15
C VAL A 100 0.44 -30.78 -14.82
N TYR A 101 -0.40 -30.49 -15.81
CA TYR A 101 -1.47 -29.48 -15.73
C TYR A 101 -2.86 -30.08 -15.58
N LYS A 102 -3.03 -31.39 -15.80
CA LYS A 102 -4.32 -32.08 -15.72
C LYS A 102 -5.38 -31.52 -16.68
N THR A 103 -4.95 -31.00 -17.83
CA THR A 103 -5.83 -30.46 -18.88
C THR A 103 -5.61 -31.14 -20.23
N ASP A 104 -6.57 -30.98 -21.13
CA ASP A 104 -6.54 -31.54 -22.50
C ASP A 104 -6.06 -30.53 -23.56
N PHE A 105 -5.34 -29.49 -23.13
CA PHE A 105 -4.91 -28.37 -23.98
C PHE A 105 -4.23 -28.81 -25.28
N VAL A 106 -3.24 -29.70 -25.19
CA VAL A 106 -2.45 -30.16 -26.36
C VAL A 106 -3.36 -30.81 -27.41
N ASN A 107 -4.29 -31.66 -27.00
CA ASN A 107 -5.24 -32.32 -27.90
C ASN A 107 -6.24 -31.33 -28.52
N LYS A 108 -6.70 -30.33 -27.76
CA LYS A 108 -7.60 -29.29 -28.27
C LYS A 108 -6.92 -28.44 -29.35
N VAL A 109 -5.67 -28.03 -29.13
CA VAL A 109 -4.88 -27.28 -30.12
C VAL A 109 -4.58 -28.12 -31.36
N TYR A 110 -4.29 -29.41 -31.20
CA TYR A 110 -4.16 -30.34 -32.32
C TYR A 110 -5.44 -30.46 -33.15
N THR A 111 -6.58 -30.67 -32.48
CA THR A 111 -7.88 -30.85 -33.13
C THR A 111 -8.24 -29.61 -33.96
N TYR A 112 -8.03 -28.43 -33.39
CA TYR A 112 -8.22 -27.15 -34.08
C TYR A 112 -7.34 -27.03 -35.32
N ASN A 113 -6.01 -27.21 -35.18
CA ASN A 113 -5.06 -27.08 -36.28
C ASN A 113 -5.27 -28.14 -37.38
N SER A 114 -5.69 -29.35 -37.01
CA SER A 114 -6.06 -30.41 -37.96
C SER A 114 -7.28 -30.05 -38.80
N GLY A 115 -8.33 -29.49 -38.17
CA GLY A 115 -9.49 -28.98 -38.90
C GLY A 115 -9.13 -27.83 -39.85
N LEU A 116 -8.15 -27.01 -39.44
CA LEU A 116 -7.63 -25.90 -40.21
C LEU A 116 -6.84 -26.31 -41.46
N ALA A 117 -6.09 -27.42 -41.40
CA ALA A 117 -5.41 -27.96 -42.56
C ALA A 117 -6.38 -28.40 -43.67
N GLY A 118 -7.59 -28.83 -43.29
CA GLY A 118 -8.69 -29.13 -44.21
C GLY A 118 -9.40 -27.90 -44.79
N ASP A 119 -9.08 -26.68 -44.32
CA ASP A 119 -9.75 -25.43 -44.70
C ASP A 119 -8.72 -24.33 -45.08
N PRO A 120 -8.19 -24.34 -46.33
CA PRO A 120 -7.18 -23.38 -46.77
C PRO A 120 -7.57 -21.90 -46.64
N PRO A 121 -8.83 -21.48 -46.93
CA PRO A 121 -9.30 -20.12 -46.65
C PRO A 121 -9.17 -19.73 -45.18
N ARG A 122 -9.68 -20.55 -44.25
CA ARG A 122 -9.59 -20.28 -42.80
C ARG A 122 -8.14 -20.27 -42.32
N ARG A 123 -7.28 -21.10 -42.91
CA ARG A 123 -5.83 -21.10 -42.65
C ARG A 123 -5.16 -19.81 -43.07
N LYS A 124 -5.45 -19.34 -44.29
CA LYS A 124 -4.95 -18.05 -44.78
C LYS A 124 -5.43 -16.90 -43.88
N GLU A 125 -6.68 -16.97 -43.43
CA GLU A 125 -7.24 -15.99 -42.52
C GLU A 125 -6.51 -15.98 -41.18
N ARG A 126 -6.30 -17.14 -40.55
CA ARG A 126 -5.54 -17.27 -39.29
C ARG A 126 -4.15 -16.63 -39.40
N PHE A 127 -3.42 -16.93 -40.48
CA PHE A 127 -2.09 -16.33 -40.69
C PHE A 127 -2.14 -14.81 -40.83
N SER A 128 -3.16 -14.28 -41.52
CA SER A 128 -3.35 -12.83 -41.61
C SER A 128 -3.65 -12.21 -40.25
N LEU A 129 -4.49 -12.84 -39.43
CA LEU A 129 -4.80 -12.37 -38.08
C LEU A 129 -3.59 -12.41 -37.15
N LEU A 130 -2.75 -13.45 -37.22
CA LEU A 130 -1.51 -13.53 -36.43
C LEU A 130 -0.52 -12.42 -36.81
N ASP A 131 -0.41 -12.09 -38.10
CA ASP A 131 0.44 -10.98 -38.56
C ASP A 131 -0.10 -9.62 -38.10
N GLN A 132 -1.42 -9.41 -38.19
CA GLN A 132 -2.08 -8.21 -37.66
C GLN A 132 -1.88 -8.08 -36.15
N PHE A 133 -2.11 -9.15 -35.40
CA PHE A 133 -1.90 -9.18 -33.95
C PHE A 133 -0.47 -8.82 -33.58
N ARG A 134 0.54 -9.41 -34.24
CA ARG A 134 1.95 -9.09 -34.01
C ARG A 134 2.24 -7.60 -34.23
N LYS A 135 1.72 -7.02 -35.31
CA LYS A 135 1.91 -5.58 -35.61
C LYS A 135 1.24 -4.68 -34.57
N SER A 136 0.01 -4.99 -34.15
CA SER A 136 -0.67 -4.22 -33.11
C SER A 136 0.02 -4.37 -31.75
N MET A 137 0.52 -5.56 -31.41
CA MET A 137 1.29 -5.78 -30.18
C MET A 137 2.60 -4.99 -30.16
N GLN A 138 3.32 -4.90 -31.28
CA GLN A 138 4.50 -4.05 -31.37
C GLN A 138 4.18 -2.58 -31.08
N LYS A 139 3.02 -2.08 -31.53
CA LYS A 139 2.56 -0.72 -31.20
C LYS A 139 2.24 -0.59 -29.71
N VAL A 140 1.54 -1.56 -29.12
CA VAL A 140 1.22 -1.57 -27.67
C VAL A 140 2.50 -1.58 -26.85
N GLU A 141 3.44 -2.46 -27.15
CA GLU A 141 4.73 -2.57 -26.45
C GLU A 141 5.56 -1.30 -26.62
N ALA A 142 5.61 -0.71 -27.81
CA ALA A 142 6.31 0.56 -28.04
C ALA A 142 5.68 1.72 -27.26
N ASN A 143 4.35 1.76 -27.16
CA ASN A 143 3.66 2.78 -26.38
C ASN A 143 3.87 2.59 -24.88
N TYR A 144 3.69 1.37 -24.39
CA TYR A 144 3.87 1.02 -22.98
C TYR A 144 5.31 1.26 -22.48
N ASN A 145 6.31 0.87 -23.27
CA ASN A 145 7.73 1.11 -22.94
C ASN A 145 8.19 2.54 -23.27
N GLY A 146 7.32 3.35 -23.88
CA GLY A 146 7.62 4.70 -24.34
C GLY A 146 6.70 5.75 -23.71
N PRO A 147 5.95 6.53 -24.51
CA PRO A 147 5.22 7.70 -24.03
C PRO A 147 3.97 7.38 -23.20
N LYS A 148 3.46 6.14 -23.23
CA LYS A 148 2.20 5.73 -22.59
C LYS A 148 1.02 6.61 -22.96
N ASP A 149 0.93 6.97 -24.24
CA ASP A 149 -0.06 7.88 -24.81
C ASP A 149 -1.46 7.21 -24.84
N GLY A 150 -2.44 7.84 -24.19
CA GLY A 150 -3.82 7.36 -24.10
C GLY A 150 -4.49 7.14 -25.47
N PRO A 151 -4.47 8.13 -26.39
CA PRO A 151 -4.99 7.97 -27.75
C PRO A 151 -4.39 6.78 -28.52
N THR A 152 -3.08 6.54 -28.38
CA THR A 152 -2.42 5.38 -28.99
C THR A 152 -2.94 4.06 -28.42
N PHE A 153 -3.18 3.99 -27.10
CA PHE A 153 -3.81 2.82 -26.48
C PHE A 153 -5.26 2.60 -26.96
N GLU A 154 -6.05 3.66 -27.12
CA GLU A 154 -7.41 3.54 -27.65
C GLU A 154 -7.42 3.00 -29.10
N LEU A 155 -6.53 3.52 -29.94
CA LEU A 155 -6.39 3.04 -31.31
C LEU A 155 -5.98 1.56 -31.34
N CYS A 156 -4.96 1.17 -30.56
CA CYS A 156 -4.51 -0.21 -30.48
C CYS A 156 -5.59 -1.14 -29.93
N SER A 157 -6.33 -0.69 -28.90
CA SER A 157 -7.48 -1.42 -28.37
C SER A 157 -8.51 -1.67 -29.45
N GLY A 158 -8.90 -0.67 -30.23
CA GLY A 158 -9.89 -0.83 -31.31
C GLY A 158 -9.44 -1.87 -32.35
N GLU A 159 -8.18 -1.81 -32.79
CA GLU A 159 -7.59 -2.81 -33.70
C GLU A 159 -7.62 -4.22 -33.09
N LEU A 160 -7.18 -4.36 -31.83
CA LEU A 160 -7.09 -5.65 -31.14
C LEU A 160 -8.46 -6.27 -30.88
N GLN A 161 -9.51 -5.47 -30.63
CA GLN A 161 -10.87 -5.99 -30.46
C GLN A 161 -11.38 -6.68 -31.73
N VAL A 162 -11.20 -6.04 -32.88
CA VAL A 162 -11.58 -6.61 -34.18
C VAL A 162 -10.78 -7.89 -34.47
N ILE A 163 -9.50 -7.91 -34.15
CA ILE A 163 -8.66 -9.10 -34.29
C ILE A 163 -9.15 -10.24 -33.37
N CYS A 164 -9.50 -9.91 -32.12
CA CYS A 164 -10.02 -10.86 -31.14
C CYS A 164 -11.33 -11.51 -31.61
N GLU A 165 -12.30 -10.71 -32.05
CA GLU A 165 -13.58 -11.18 -32.58
C GLU A 165 -13.39 -12.10 -33.80
N ASN A 166 -12.44 -11.78 -34.68
CA ASN A 166 -12.14 -12.63 -35.82
C ASN A 166 -11.47 -13.95 -35.44
N PHE A 167 -10.59 -13.97 -34.43
CA PHE A 167 -10.07 -15.23 -33.89
C PHE A 167 -11.18 -16.10 -33.30
N VAL A 168 -12.12 -15.51 -32.54
CA VAL A 168 -13.30 -16.22 -32.04
C VAL A 168 -14.16 -16.76 -33.19
N ARG A 169 -14.38 -15.96 -34.23
CA ARG A 169 -15.15 -16.36 -35.43
C ARG A 169 -14.56 -17.57 -36.13
N ILE A 170 -13.23 -17.66 -36.20
CA ILE A 170 -12.53 -18.83 -36.75
C ILE A 170 -12.20 -19.89 -35.69
N GLY A 171 -12.74 -19.82 -34.47
CA GLY A 171 -12.55 -20.81 -33.40
C GLY A 171 -11.14 -20.89 -32.80
N ASP A 172 -10.28 -19.89 -33.03
CA ASP A 172 -8.93 -19.80 -32.46
C ASP A 172 -8.95 -19.23 -31.04
N TYR A 173 -9.50 -19.99 -30.09
CA TYR A 173 -9.64 -19.49 -28.72
C TYR A 173 -8.30 -19.24 -28.01
N LEU A 174 -7.21 -19.93 -28.41
CA LEU A 174 -5.88 -19.66 -27.87
C LEU A 174 -5.40 -18.25 -28.26
N SER A 175 -5.50 -17.90 -29.54
CA SER A 175 -5.11 -16.56 -30.01
C SER A 175 -6.08 -15.49 -29.53
N ALA A 176 -7.39 -15.77 -29.53
CA ALA A 176 -8.40 -14.86 -29.00
C ALA A 176 -8.14 -14.50 -27.53
N ALA A 177 -7.78 -15.48 -26.68
CA ALA A 177 -7.45 -15.23 -25.27
C ALA A 177 -6.29 -14.24 -25.11
N ARG A 178 -5.21 -14.42 -25.90
CA ARG A 178 -4.05 -13.53 -25.90
C ARG A 178 -4.42 -12.13 -26.39
N VAL A 179 -5.19 -12.03 -27.47
CA VAL A 179 -5.61 -10.72 -27.99
C VAL A 179 -6.55 -10.02 -27.00
N ALA A 180 -7.48 -10.73 -26.36
CA ALA A 180 -8.34 -10.17 -25.32
C ALA A 180 -7.53 -9.62 -24.13
N SER A 181 -6.49 -10.34 -23.68
CA SER A 181 -5.61 -9.84 -22.62
C SER A 181 -4.85 -8.58 -23.04
N ALA A 182 -4.45 -8.46 -24.31
CA ALA A 182 -3.81 -7.26 -24.86
C ALA A 182 -4.78 -6.07 -24.94
N VAL A 183 -6.06 -6.30 -25.25
CA VAL A 183 -7.09 -5.26 -25.13
C VAL A 183 -7.20 -4.78 -23.69
N ALA A 184 -7.23 -5.68 -22.71
CA ALA A 184 -7.30 -5.31 -21.30
C ALA A 184 -6.09 -4.46 -20.86
N ILE A 185 -4.87 -4.83 -21.30
CA ILE A 185 -3.63 -4.07 -21.06
C ILE A 185 -3.75 -2.62 -21.57
N CYS A 186 -4.41 -2.40 -22.70
CA CYS A 186 -4.61 -1.04 -23.24
C CYS A 186 -5.53 -0.16 -22.39
N HIS A 187 -6.19 -0.70 -21.37
CA HIS A 187 -7.12 0.04 -20.50
C HIS A 187 -6.74 0.01 -19.02
N ASP A 188 -5.81 -0.86 -18.63
CA ASP A 188 -5.47 -1.07 -17.23
C ASP A 188 -4.64 0.10 -16.66
N ILE A 189 -4.97 0.52 -15.43
CA ILE A 189 -4.23 1.54 -14.66
C ILE A 189 -2.75 1.19 -14.44
N THR A 190 -2.36 -0.07 -14.58
CA THR A 190 -0.95 -0.49 -14.53
C THR A 190 -0.12 0.16 -15.66
N TYR A 191 -0.77 0.45 -16.79
CA TYR A 191 -0.13 0.87 -18.03
C TYR A 191 -0.49 2.30 -18.44
N ARG A 192 -1.51 2.88 -17.81
CA ARG A 192 -2.04 4.23 -18.06
C ARG A 192 -2.03 5.08 -16.79
N THR A 193 -2.25 6.38 -16.94
CA THR A 193 -2.55 7.25 -15.79
C THR A 193 -3.91 6.87 -15.20
N LYS A 194 -4.14 7.25 -13.94
CA LYS A 194 -5.39 6.92 -13.22
C LYS A 194 -6.61 7.55 -13.90
N GLU A 195 -6.44 8.74 -14.48
CA GLU A 195 -7.49 9.52 -15.11
C GLU A 195 -7.93 8.96 -16.47
N GLU A 196 -7.07 8.19 -17.12
CA GLU A 196 -7.30 7.64 -18.46
C GLU A 196 -7.63 6.14 -18.48
N ALA A 197 -7.49 5.45 -17.34
CA ALA A 197 -7.77 4.02 -17.25
C ALA A 197 -9.28 3.73 -17.35
N ASP A 198 -9.65 2.70 -18.11
CA ASP A 198 -11.02 2.17 -18.16
C ASP A 198 -11.06 0.80 -17.49
N LEU A 199 -11.26 0.79 -16.17
CA LEU A 199 -11.23 -0.43 -15.37
C LEU A 199 -12.42 -1.36 -15.64
N LYS A 200 -13.54 -0.84 -16.17
CA LYS A 200 -14.68 -1.66 -16.59
C LYS A 200 -14.34 -2.47 -17.83
N LYS A 201 -13.76 -1.82 -18.84
CA LYS A 201 -13.30 -2.46 -20.06
C LYS A 201 -12.12 -3.40 -19.81
N THR A 202 -11.21 -3.01 -18.90
CA THR A 202 -10.15 -3.90 -18.40
C THR A 202 -10.73 -5.17 -17.78
N CYS A 203 -11.73 -5.03 -16.91
CA CYS A 203 -12.42 -6.15 -16.26
C CYS A 203 -13.09 -7.07 -17.28
N GLU A 204 -13.81 -6.49 -18.24
CA GLU A 204 -14.47 -7.21 -19.34
C GLU A 204 -13.48 -8.07 -20.13
N TYR A 205 -12.37 -7.48 -20.59
CA TYR A 205 -11.45 -8.15 -21.50
C TYR A 205 -10.52 -9.15 -20.79
N TYR A 206 -10.15 -8.94 -19.53
CA TYR A 206 -9.54 -10.01 -18.74
C TYR A 206 -10.53 -11.16 -18.48
N GLY A 207 -11.82 -10.86 -18.29
CA GLY A 207 -12.88 -11.87 -18.21
C GLY A 207 -12.99 -12.72 -19.48
N LYS A 208 -13.04 -12.07 -20.65
CA LYS A 208 -13.00 -12.73 -21.96
C LYS A 208 -11.74 -13.58 -22.15
N ALA A 209 -10.57 -13.07 -21.75
CA ALA A 209 -9.33 -13.82 -21.84
C ALA A 209 -9.38 -15.13 -21.02
N VAL A 210 -9.90 -15.06 -19.79
CA VAL A 210 -10.11 -16.24 -18.93
C VAL A 210 -11.07 -17.23 -19.58
N GLU A 211 -12.21 -16.75 -20.07
CA GLU A 211 -13.21 -17.58 -20.77
C GLU A 211 -12.59 -18.32 -21.98
N TYR A 212 -11.83 -17.61 -22.82
CA TYR A 212 -11.21 -18.21 -24.01
C TYR A 212 -10.08 -19.18 -23.68
N PHE A 213 -9.29 -18.90 -22.62
CA PHE A 213 -8.32 -19.89 -22.12
C PHE A 213 -9.02 -21.15 -21.57
N ASP A 214 -10.17 -21.01 -20.92
CA ASP A 214 -10.96 -22.16 -20.44
C ASP A 214 -11.51 -23.00 -21.62
N GLN A 215 -11.88 -22.38 -22.75
CA GLN A 215 -12.29 -23.10 -23.96
C GLN A 215 -11.19 -24.04 -24.49
N VAL A 216 -9.92 -23.63 -24.40
CA VAL A 216 -8.77 -24.49 -24.75
C VAL A 216 -8.18 -25.26 -23.56
N GLN A 217 -8.75 -25.12 -22.36
CA GLN A 217 -8.25 -25.71 -21.11
C GLN A 217 -6.77 -25.39 -20.81
N LEU A 218 -6.37 -24.13 -21.02
CA LEU A 218 -5.01 -23.67 -20.73
C LEU A 218 -4.92 -22.95 -19.37
N THR A 219 -4.31 -23.58 -18.37
CA THR A 219 -4.24 -23.06 -16.99
C THR A 219 -2.80 -22.79 -16.53
N TYR A 220 -2.07 -21.96 -17.29
CA TYR A 220 -0.67 -21.60 -17.02
C TYR A 220 -0.52 -20.26 -16.26
N SER A 221 0.71 -19.85 -15.98
CA SER A 221 1.00 -18.64 -15.18
C SER A 221 0.28 -17.37 -15.67
N PHE A 222 0.26 -17.11 -16.99
CA PHE A 222 -0.40 -15.92 -17.52
C PHE A 222 -1.94 -16.00 -17.45
N TYR A 223 -2.53 -17.18 -17.60
CA TYR A 223 -3.96 -17.40 -17.30
C TYR A 223 -4.27 -17.03 -15.85
N LEU A 224 -3.44 -17.48 -14.90
CA LEU A 224 -3.62 -17.18 -13.48
C LEU A 224 -3.50 -15.68 -13.20
N GLN A 225 -2.61 -14.97 -13.90
CA GLN A 225 -2.49 -13.51 -13.82
C GLN A 225 -3.76 -12.81 -14.34
N CYS A 226 -4.25 -13.20 -15.52
CA CYS A 226 -5.49 -12.66 -16.09
C CYS A 226 -6.69 -12.90 -15.14
N LYS A 227 -6.80 -14.12 -14.61
CA LYS A 227 -7.86 -14.51 -13.68
C LYS A 227 -7.80 -13.73 -12.37
N ALA A 228 -6.63 -13.64 -11.74
CA ALA A 228 -6.45 -12.87 -10.52
C ALA A 228 -6.79 -11.40 -10.72
N ARG A 229 -6.37 -10.81 -11.85
CA ARG A 229 -6.68 -9.41 -12.17
C ARG A 229 -8.17 -9.20 -12.43
N HIS A 230 -8.82 -10.07 -13.21
CA HIS A 230 -10.27 -10.04 -13.42
C HIS A 230 -11.04 -10.15 -12.09
N GLU A 231 -10.73 -11.14 -11.25
CA GLU A 231 -11.36 -11.33 -9.94
C GLU A 231 -11.13 -10.15 -8.99
N SER A 232 -9.99 -9.46 -9.07
CA SER A 232 -9.76 -8.20 -8.35
C SER A 232 -10.75 -7.13 -8.83
N LEU A 233 -10.80 -6.89 -10.13
CA LEU A 233 -11.64 -5.83 -10.71
C LEU A 233 -13.14 -6.10 -10.50
N VAL A 234 -13.57 -7.36 -10.54
CA VAL A 234 -14.95 -7.76 -10.16
C VAL A 234 -15.23 -7.41 -8.71
N ARG A 235 -14.29 -7.72 -7.79
CA ARG A 235 -14.42 -7.35 -6.36
C ARG A 235 -14.41 -5.83 -6.15
N GLU A 236 -13.74 -5.08 -7.01
CA GLU A 236 -13.72 -3.61 -7.02
C GLU A 236 -15.01 -2.99 -7.61
N GLY A 237 -15.94 -3.80 -8.12
CA GLY A 237 -17.23 -3.35 -8.65
C GLY A 237 -17.23 -3.04 -10.15
N TYR A 238 -16.17 -3.39 -10.87
CA TYR A 238 -16.07 -3.19 -12.33
C TYR A 238 -16.60 -4.38 -13.15
N GLY A 239 -17.01 -5.46 -12.47
CA GLY A 239 -17.60 -6.64 -13.10
C GLY A 239 -18.99 -6.36 -13.70
N PRO A 240 -19.53 -7.32 -14.48
CA PRO A 240 -20.90 -7.22 -14.96
C PRO A 240 -21.85 -7.05 -13.77
N GLU A 241 -22.80 -6.12 -13.89
CA GLU A 241 -23.83 -5.91 -12.88
C GLU A 241 -24.57 -7.24 -12.65
N ALA A 242 -24.65 -7.67 -11.40
CA ALA A 242 -25.51 -8.80 -11.04
C ALA A 242 -26.91 -8.55 -11.62
N PRO A 243 -27.61 -9.58 -12.13
CA PRO A 243 -28.94 -9.40 -12.71
C PRO A 243 -29.83 -8.61 -11.75
N PRO A 244 -30.63 -7.65 -12.26
CA PRO A 244 -31.34 -6.70 -11.44
C PRO A 244 -32.27 -7.44 -10.49
N ASP A 245 -32.05 -7.24 -9.20
CA ASP A 245 -33.05 -7.54 -8.19
C ASP A 245 -34.25 -6.61 -8.45
N PRO A 246 -35.46 -7.12 -8.72
CA PRO A 246 -36.65 -6.29 -8.90
C PRO A 246 -37.03 -5.47 -7.65
N SER A 247 -36.28 -5.60 -6.54
CA SER A 247 -36.36 -4.76 -5.35
C SER A 247 -35.19 -3.78 -5.16
N ALA A 248 -34.30 -3.62 -6.15
CA ALA A 248 -33.15 -2.71 -6.04
C ALA A 248 -33.55 -1.23 -6.18
N PRO A 249 -33.15 -0.34 -5.24
CA PRO A 249 -33.36 1.09 -5.36
C PRO A 249 -32.43 1.74 -6.40
N ALA A 250 -32.81 2.93 -6.86
CA ALA A 250 -32.17 3.70 -7.91
C ALA A 250 -30.67 3.95 -7.69
N ALA A 251 -29.95 4.22 -8.78
CA ALA A 251 -28.54 4.63 -8.77
C ALA A 251 -28.32 5.82 -7.82
N PRO A 252 -27.16 5.87 -7.12
CA PRO A 252 -26.91 6.84 -6.06
C PRO A 252 -27.09 8.28 -6.55
N THR A 253 -28.06 8.96 -5.96
CA THR A 253 -28.42 10.34 -6.26
C THR A 253 -27.28 11.26 -5.82
N GLN A 254 -26.97 12.31 -6.59
CA GLN A 254 -25.98 13.30 -6.15
C GLN A 254 -26.44 13.95 -4.83
N PRO A 255 -25.49 14.27 -3.91
CA PRO A 255 -25.79 15.14 -2.78
C PRO A 255 -26.52 16.38 -3.28
N THR A 256 -27.72 16.62 -2.77
CA THR A 256 -28.46 17.84 -3.09
C THR A 256 -28.28 18.81 -1.93
N ALA A 257 -27.74 19.98 -2.23
CA ALA A 257 -27.71 21.07 -1.27
C ALA A 257 -29.15 21.37 -0.87
N ASN A 258 -29.41 21.43 0.44
CA ASN A 258 -30.70 21.92 0.90
C ASN A 258 -30.83 23.40 0.52
N THR A 259 -32.07 23.87 0.36
CA THR A 259 -32.34 25.31 0.12
C THR A 259 -31.98 26.20 1.32
N ALA A 260 -31.54 25.61 2.44
CA ALA A 260 -31.03 26.33 3.59
C ALA A 260 -29.65 26.94 3.26
N ALA A 261 -29.49 28.23 3.55
CA ALA A 261 -28.26 28.95 3.27
C ALA A 261 -27.08 28.38 4.07
N ALA A 262 -25.89 28.38 3.46
CA ALA A 262 -24.64 28.11 4.15
C ALA A 262 -24.43 29.14 5.27
N VAL A 263 -23.90 28.68 6.41
CA VAL A 263 -23.56 29.53 7.55
C VAL A 263 -22.05 29.52 7.74
N THR A 264 -21.44 30.70 7.70
CA THR A 264 -20.02 30.87 8.05
C THR A 264 -19.95 31.31 9.50
N VAL A 265 -19.28 30.50 10.33
CA VAL A 265 -19.10 30.75 11.75
C VAL A 265 -17.63 31.05 12.06
N LYS A 266 -17.40 32.02 12.93
CA LYS A 266 -16.05 32.30 13.44
C LYS A 266 -15.68 31.27 14.49
N THR A 267 -14.40 30.95 14.57
CA THR A 267 -13.87 30.07 15.59
C THR A 267 -13.12 30.85 16.67
N SER A 268 -13.03 30.26 17.85
CA SER A 268 -12.23 30.74 18.98
C SER A 268 -11.16 29.71 19.32
N PHE A 269 -9.94 30.15 19.58
CA PHE A 269 -8.85 29.25 19.92
C PHE A 269 -8.91 28.81 21.40
N GLU A 270 -8.61 27.54 21.65
CA GLU A 270 -8.44 26.98 22.98
C GLU A 270 -7.26 26.01 23.05
N VAL A 271 -6.49 26.08 24.13
CA VAL A 271 -5.45 25.10 24.46
C VAL A 271 -6.08 23.93 25.21
N LEU A 272 -5.72 22.71 24.83
CA LEU A 272 -6.11 21.48 25.53
C LEU A 272 -5.47 21.44 26.93
N LYS A 273 -6.19 20.92 27.92
CA LYS A 273 -5.69 20.77 29.29
C LYS A 273 -4.71 19.61 29.40
N GLY A 274 -4.92 18.57 28.60
CA GLY A 274 -4.11 17.37 28.58
C GLY A 274 -4.34 16.53 27.32
N ILE A 275 -3.48 15.53 27.14
CA ILE A 275 -3.51 14.64 25.97
C ILE A 275 -4.72 13.71 26.03
N GLU A 276 -5.13 13.38 27.25
CA GLU A 276 -6.25 12.51 27.61
C GLU A 276 -7.61 13.20 27.61
N ASP A 277 -7.69 14.49 27.30
CA ASP A 277 -8.96 15.25 27.27
C ASP A 277 -9.96 14.63 26.28
N PHE A 278 -9.44 14.08 25.18
CA PHE A 278 -10.20 13.41 24.13
C PHE A 278 -9.48 12.14 23.66
N GLN A 279 -10.25 11.09 23.40
CA GLN A 279 -9.76 9.96 22.61
C GLN A 279 -9.67 10.38 21.14
N ARG A 280 -8.45 10.45 20.60
CA ARG A 280 -8.16 10.93 19.24
C ARG A 280 -7.77 9.77 18.31
N PRO A 281 -8.37 9.65 17.11
CA PRO A 281 -8.11 8.56 16.18
C PRO A 281 -6.78 8.68 15.41
N ASN A 282 -5.68 9.03 16.08
CA ASN A 282 -4.32 9.06 15.52
C ASN A 282 -3.41 8.14 16.34
N TYR A 283 -2.50 7.43 15.68
CA TYR A 283 -1.66 6.40 16.34
C TYR A 283 -0.78 6.97 17.47
N TYR A 284 -0.30 8.19 17.33
CA TYR A 284 0.56 8.87 18.32
C TYR A 284 -0.22 9.71 19.33
N ALA A 285 -1.54 9.82 19.21
CA ALA A 285 -2.32 10.78 19.99
C ALA A 285 -2.69 10.25 21.40
N ASP A 286 -1.69 9.78 22.13
CA ASP A 286 -1.80 9.21 23.47
C ASP A 286 -0.61 9.58 24.37
N ASP A 287 -0.54 9.02 25.59
CA ASP A 287 0.50 9.30 26.58
C ASP A 287 1.88 8.68 26.25
N LEU A 288 1.98 7.90 25.17
CA LEU A 288 3.20 7.24 24.73
C LEU A 288 4.08 8.18 23.91
N TYR A 289 4.77 9.11 24.57
CA TYR A 289 5.53 10.16 23.88
C TYR A 289 6.67 9.64 22.99
N ALA A 290 7.18 8.44 23.25
CA ALA A 290 8.21 7.82 22.41
C ALA A 290 7.75 7.56 20.96
N VAL A 291 6.44 7.63 20.67
CA VAL A 291 5.91 7.52 19.30
C VAL A 291 5.35 8.83 18.73
N TRP A 292 5.43 9.92 19.49
CA TRP A 292 5.04 11.26 19.00
C TRP A 292 5.97 11.72 17.87
N PRO A 293 5.51 12.63 17.01
CA PRO A 293 6.37 13.38 16.11
C PRO A 293 7.57 13.99 16.85
N VAL A 294 8.73 14.00 16.20
CA VAL A 294 9.99 14.49 16.78
C VAL A 294 10.52 15.63 15.93
N VAL A 295 10.91 16.72 16.58
CA VAL A 295 11.84 17.70 16.01
C VAL A 295 13.25 17.29 16.42
N PRO A 296 14.07 16.72 15.51
CA PRO A 296 15.42 16.32 15.84
C PRO A 296 16.32 17.55 15.95
N LEU A 297 17.11 17.62 17.02
CA LEU A 297 18.11 18.66 17.24
C LEU A 297 19.48 18.00 17.40
N GLY A 298 20.47 18.51 16.68
CA GLY A 298 21.88 18.10 16.83
C GLY A 298 22.51 18.73 18.07
N GLY A 299 23.82 18.96 18.04
CA GLY A 299 24.56 19.55 19.16
C GLY A 299 24.14 21.00 19.46
N LYS A 300 24.84 21.62 20.42
CA LYS A 300 24.62 23.04 20.78
C LYS A 300 24.72 23.93 19.54
N GLY A 301 23.79 24.87 19.41
CA GLY A 301 23.66 25.77 18.25
C GLY A 301 22.92 25.17 17.06
N SER A 302 22.45 23.92 17.13
CA SER A 302 21.64 23.32 16.07
C SER A 302 20.22 23.91 16.02
N THR A 303 19.58 23.71 14.87
CA THR A 303 18.19 24.09 14.64
C THR A 303 17.41 22.91 14.08
N GLY A 304 16.10 22.92 14.29
CA GLY A 304 15.15 21.93 13.79
C GLY A 304 13.87 22.60 13.28
N LYS A 305 13.05 21.83 12.57
CA LYS A 305 11.76 22.29 12.04
C LYS A 305 10.67 21.26 12.33
N PHE A 306 9.45 21.74 12.49
CA PHE A 306 8.27 20.87 12.52
C PHE A 306 8.05 20.31 11.10
N GLN A 307 7.98 18.98 10.97
CA GLN A 307 7.94 18.32 9.67
C GLN A 307 6.66 18.63 8.87
N SER A 308 5.55 18.84 9.57
CA SER A 308 4.20 19.01 9.00
C SER A 308 3.81 20.46 8.71
N LEU A 309 4.53 21.44 9.28
CA LEU A 309 4.15 22.86 9.27
C LEU A 309 4.99 23.67 8.26
N GLU A 310 4.36 24.11 7.16
CA GLU A 310 5.03 24.69 5.98
C GLU A 310 5.74 26.04 6.26
N LYS A 311 5.30 26.77 7.28
CA LYS A 311 5.94 27.99 7.83
C LYS A 311 6.22 27.81 9.31
N SER A 312 6.84 26.68 9.64
CA SER A 312 7.25 26.31 10.98
C SER A 312 8.22 27.35 11.56
N PRO A 313 8.05 27.77 12.84
CA PRO A 313 9.14 28.45 13.54
C PRO A 313 10.38 27.56 13.59
N LEU A 314 11.56 28.14 13.70
CA LEU A 314 12.77 27.37 13.92
C LEU A 314 12.84 26.96 15.40
N VAL A 315 13.03 25.67 15.64
CA VAL A 315 13.33 25.16 16.97
C VAL A 315 14.83 25.27 17.17
N LEU A 316 15.26 26.18 18.03
CA LEU A 316 16.66 26.42 18.33
C LEU A 316 17.12 25.55 19.51
N ARG A 317 18.38 25.12 19.49
CA ARG A 317 19.07 24.51 20.64
C ARG A 317 20.23 25.40 21.12
N PRO A 318 19.98 26.48 21.88
CA PRO A 318 21.06 27.40 22.28
C PRO A 318 22.11 26.76 23.20
N ASP A 319 21.77 25.70 23.94
CA ASP A 319 22.66 24.99 24.87
C ASP A 319 22.21 23.53 25.05
N ALA A 320 22.99 22.70 25.75
CA ALA A 320 22.73 21.26 25.93
C ALA A 320 21.31 20.97 26.45
N ALA A 321 20.83 21.77 27.40
CA ALA A 321 19.51 21.60 28.02
C ALA A 321 18.61 22.83 27.84
N LYS A 322 18.70 23.49 26.68
CA LYS A 322 17.84 24.63 26.34
C LYS A 322 17.25 24.47 24.95
N VAL A 323 15.95 24.71 24.84
CA VAL A 323 15.24 24.83 23.58
C VAL A 323 14.56 26.19 23.55
N ALA A 324 14.56 26.82 22.38
CA ALA A 324 13.79 28.03 22.12
C ALA A 324 13.11 27.95 20.76
N LEU A 325 12.16 28.83 20.53
CA LEU A 325 11.57 29.08 19.21
C LEU A 325 12.07 30.42 18.69
N ASP A 326 12.43 30.44 17.42
CA ASP A 326 12.61 31.61 16.58
C ASP A 326 11.39 31.68 15.65
N LEU A 327 10.54 32.67 15.92
CA LEU A 327 9.23 32.87 15.32
C LEU A 327 9.28 33.81 14.11
N ASP A 328 10.25 34.74 14.09
CA ASP A 328 10.40 35.73 13.01
C ASP A 328 11.50 35.39 11.99
N HIS A 329 12.22 34.28 12.21
CA HIS A 329 13.31 33.76 11.39
C HIS A 329 14.58 34.65 11.37
N ASP A 330 14.80 35.45 12.41
CA ASP A 330 16.02 36.27 12.55
C ASP A 330 17.24 35.49 13.09
N GLY A 331 17.02 34.23 13.50
CA GLY A 331 18.03 33.33 14.06
C GLY A 331 18.24 33.48 15.57
N ASN A 332 17.51 34.37 16.24
CA ASN A 332 17.58 34.63 17.68
C ASN A 332 16.39 33.98 18.43
N PRO A 333 16.57 33.60 19.70
CA PRO A 333 15.48 33.09 20.52
C PRO A 333 14.39 34.13 20.82
N ASP A 334 13.17 33.93 20.31
CA ASP A 334 11.98 34.72 20.68
C ASP A 334 11.27 34.17 21.92
N LYS A 335 11.20 32.84 22.02
CA LYS A 335 10.47 32.15 23.09
C LYS A 335 11.26 30.97 23.64
N THR A 336 11.68 31.08 24.90
CA THR A 336 12.36 29.97 25.59
C THR A 336 11.37 28.90 26.04
N ILE A 337 11.71 27.63 25.81
CA ILE A 337 10.91 26.47 26.22
C ILE A 337 11.53 25.86 27.49
N PRO A 338 10.80 25.79 28.61
CA PRO A 338 11.32 25.21 29.84
C PRO A 338 11.36 23.68 29.74
N LEU A 339 12.56 23.11 29.70
CA LEU A 339 12.76 21.66 29.70
C LEU A 339 12.60 21.09 31.12
N THR A 340 11.37 20.82 31.52
CA THR A 340 11.06 20.27 32.86
C THR A 340 10.97 18.74 32.90
N GLY A 341 11.04 18.08 31.73
CA GLY A 341 10.77 16.64 31.57
C GLY A 341 9.27 16.27 31.66
N ASN A 342 8.43 17.17 32.18
CA ASN A 342 6.99 17.01 32.23
C ASN A 342 6.32 17.52 30.94
N TYR A 343 5.08 17.09 30.72
CA TYR A 343 4.25 17.65 29.65
C TYR A 343 4.02 19.15 29.92
N ALA A 344 4.29 19.97 28.91
CA ALA A 344 3.98 21.39 28.92
C ALA A 344 3.57 21.83 27.52
N THR A 345 2.83 22.93 27.43
CA THR A 345 2.27 23.45 26.18
C THR A 345 2.93 24.76 25.79
N VAL A 346 3.14 24.96 24.49
CA VAL A 346 3.65 26.20 23.91
C VAL A 346 2.63 26.71 22.88
N GLU A 347 2.22 27.97 23.05
CA GLU A 347 1.32 28.68 22.15
C GLU A 347 2.04 29.80 21.41
N PHE A 348 1.73 30.02 20.14
CA PHE A 348 2.20 31.16 19.34
C PHE A 348 1.24 31.43 18.17
N ASP A 349 1.46 32.54 17.44
CA ASP A 349 0.70 32.87 16.24
C ASP A 349 1.38 32.29 15.00
N ILE A 350 0.59 31.78 14.05
CA ILE A 350 1.03 31.39 12.70
C ILE A 350 0.17 32.09 11.64
N GLY A 351 0.70 32.16 10.42
CA GLY A 351 0.03 32.82 9.29
C GLY A 351 0.10 34.35 9.36
N GLU A 352 -0.46 34.99 8.32
CA GLU A 352 -0.42 36.44 8.14
C GLU A 352 -1.80 36.97 7.74
N GLY A 353 -2.02 38.27 7.93
CA GLY A 353 -3.25 38.94 7.52
C GLY A 353 -4.51 38.28 8.09
N ALA A 354 -5.47 37.96 7.22
CA ALA A 354 -6.74 37.34 7.60
C ALA A 354 -6.63 35.86 7.99
N GLU A 355 -5.50 35.20 7.70
CA GLU A 355 -5.24 33.80 8.06
C GLU A 355 -4.41 33.67 9.34
N LYS A 356 -4.03 34.81 9.95
CA LYS A 356 -3.29 34.81 11.21
C LYS A 356 -4.14 34.15 12.30
N ARG A 357 -3.59 33.13 12.94
CA ARG A 357 -4.29 32.28 13.91
C ARG A 357 -3.35 31.73 14.96
N LYS A 358 -3.92 31.28 16.07
CA LYS A 358 -3.19 30.63 17.16
C LYS A 358 -2.89 29.17 16.84
N PHE A 359 -1.73 28.71 17.27
CA PHE A 359 -1.30 27.32 17.24
C PHE A 359 -0.71 26.94 18.59
N ALA A 360 -0.93 25.71 19.04
CA ALA A 360 -0.26 25.19 20.22
C ALA A 360 0.13 23.73 20.07
N PHE A 361 1.29 23.40 20.62
CA PHE A 361 1.76 22.03 20.76
C PHE A 361 2.13 21.75 22.22
N GLY A 362 1.91 20.51 22.63
CA GLY A 362 2.48 19.94 23.84
C GLY A 362 3.84 19.33 23.51
N PHE A 363 4.76 19.33 24.47
CA PHE A 363 6.09 18.76 24.26
C PHE A 363 6.58 17.92 25.44
N LYS A 364 7.53 17.04 25.14
CA LYS A 364 8.35 16.30 26.10
C LYS A 364 9.77 16.11 25.57
N THR A 365 10.69 15.83 26.50
CA THR A 365 12.05 15.37 26.21
C THR A 365 12.24 14.01 26.84
N GLY A 366 13.09 13.17 26.26
CA GLY A 366 13.41 11.89 26.88
C GLY A 366 14.20 12.05 28.18
N ILE A 367 14.28 10.94 28.93
CA ILE A 367 14.96 10.87 30.23
C ILE A 367 16.06 9.80 30.22
N GLN A 368 16.90 9.78 31.26
CA GLN A 368 18.05 8.88 31.33
C GLN A 368 17.66 7.39 31.35
N GLN A 369 16.54 7.07 32.01
CA GLN A 369 15.98 5.72 32.10
C GLN A 369 14.59 5.73 31.51
N ASP A 370 14.54 5.64 30.18
CA ASP A 370 13.31 5.59 29.40
C ASP A 370 12.99 4.15 28.96
N VAL A 371 11.78 3.94 28.43
CA VAL A 371 11.35 2.63 27.92
C VAL A 371 10.86 2.77 26.48
N PHE A 372 11.54 2.10 25.57
CA PHE A 372 11.15 2.01 24.16
C PHE A 372 10.89 0.54 23.81
N GLN A 373 9.68 0.20 23.34
CA GLN A 373 9.31 -1.19 23.01
C GLN A 373 9.53 -2.19 24.16
N GLY A 374 9.38 -1.72 25.41
CA GLY A 374 9.59 -2.53 26.61
C GLY A 374 11.07 -2.73 26.97
N LEU A 375 11.98 -2.12 26.22
CA LEU A 375 13.42 -2.13 26.45
C LEU A 375 13.85 -0.82 27.10
N GLN A 376 14.73 -0.92 28.10
CA GLN A 376 15.31 0.27 28.72
C GLN A 376 16.25 0.97 27.73
N THR A 377 16.14 2.29 27.62
CA THR A 377 16.99 3.12 26.76
C THR A 377 17.29 4.47 27.43
N ASN A 378 18.30 5.18 26.95
CA ASN A 378 18.60 6.55 27.37
C ASN A 378 18.15 7.51 26.26
N LEU A 379 17.11 8.30 26.54
CA LEU A 379 16.59 9.32 25.62
C LEU A 379 16.86 10.74 26.14
N GLN A 380 17.69 10.89 27.18
CA GLN A 380 18.07 12.19 27.72
C GLN A 380 18.82 13.00 26.67
N PRO A 381 18.55 14.31 26.55
CA PRO A 381 19.39 15.21 25.76
C PRO A 381 20.87 15.15 26.19
N ASP A 382 21.78 15.05 25.22
CA ASP A 382 23.24 15.05 25.44
C ASP A 382 23.93 16.11 24.56
N ASP A 383 25.24 16.32 24.69
CA ASP A 383 25.93 17.38 23.94
C ASP A 383 25.87 17.23 22.40
N ILE A 384 25.50 16.05 21.88
CA ILE A 384 25.50 15.71 20.46
C ILE A 384 24.09 15.76 19.88
N GLN A 385 23.07 15.40 20.64
CA GLN A 385 21.70 15.28 20.15
C GLN A 385 20.62 15.52 21.20
N MET A 386 19.44 15.87 20.72
CA MET A 386 18.23 16.01 21.50
C MET A 386 17.01 15.67 20.63
N ARG A 387 16.09 14.88 21.18
CA ARG A 387 14.78 14.62 20.56
C ARG A 387 13.72 15.44 21.28
N PHE A 388 13.11 16.35 20.53
CA PHE A 388 12.03 17.19 21.02
C PHE A 388 10.69 16.61 20.54
N TYR A 389 10.04 15.83 21.40
CA TYR A 389 8.77 15.16 21.08
C TYR A 389 7.63 16.16 21.17
N VAL A 390 6.79 16.23 20.14
CA VAL A 390 5.72 17.20 20.03
C VAL A 390 4.40 16.54 19.65
N ILE A 391 3.30 17.10 20.15
CA ILE A 391 1.94 16.63 19.87
C ILE A 391 1.00 17.84 19.85
N ASN A 392 -0.09 17.79 19.08
CA ASN A 392 -1.08 18.85 19.09
C ASN A 392 -1.65 19.10 20.51
N ALA A 393 -1.68 20.38 20.90
CA ALA A 393 -2.34 20.88 22.10
C ALA A 393 -3.28 22.07 21.81
N GLY A 394 -3.42 22.45 20.54
CA GLY A 394 -4.30 23.52 20.08
C GLY A 394 -5.63 22.97 19.57
N SER A 395 -6.64 23.81 19.65
CA SER A 395 -7.94 23.55 19.05
C SER A 395 -8.65 24.84 18.72
N VAL A 396 -9.58 24.78 17.78
CA VAL A 396 -10.54 25.86 17.54
C VAL A 396 -11.95 25.36 17.87
N VAL A 397 -12.76 26.21 18.47
CA VAL A 397 -14.13 25.90 18.87
C VAL A 397 -15.11 26.86 18.22
N THR A 398 -16.29 26.35 17.87
CA THR A 398 -17.40 27.13 17.33
C THR A 398 -18.73 26.45 17.62
N ASP A 399 -19.82 27.05 17.17
CA ASP A 399 -21.17 26.50 17.24
C ASP A 399 -21.74 26.41 15.82
N VAL A 400 -22.26 25.23 15.46
CA VAL A 400 -22.98 25.02 14.20
C VAL A 400 -24.40 24.59 14.57
N ASN A 401 -25.35 25.49 14.34
CA ASN A 401 -26.78 25.26 14.60
C ASN A 401 -27.08 24.79 16.05
N GLY A 402 -26.49 25.46 17.04
CA GLY A 402 -26.67 25.15 18.47
C GLY A 402 -25.90 23.93 18.95
N THR A 403 -25.09 23.31 18.09
CA THR A 403 -24.21 22.20 18.46
C THR A 403 -22.76 22.64 18.45
N ALA A 404 -22.09 22.51 19.59
CA ALA A 404 -20.67 22.80 19.71
C ALA A 404 -19.83 21.92 18.75
N LEU A 405 -18.87 22.54 18.08
CA LEU A 405 -17.89 21.88 17.22
C LEU A 405 -16.50 22.31 17.67
N ARG A 406 -15.62 21.33 17.91
CA ARG A 406 -14.18 21.56 18.13
C ARG A 406 -13.39 20.89 17.03
N ILE A 407 -12.35 21.55 16.54
CA ILE A 407 -11.43 21.03 15.54
C ILE A 407 -10.02 21.03 16.14
N LEU A 408 -9.31 19.93 15.92
CA LEU A 408 -7.99 19.60 16.43
C LEU A 408 -7.05 19.45 15.24
N ASP A 409 -6.01 20.29 15.19
CA ASP A 409 -4.92 20.21 14.21
C ASP A 409 -3.95 19.08 14.59
N ASP A 410 -4.46 17.86 14.57
CA ASP A 410 -3.70 16.69 15.03
C ASP A 410 -2.61 16.31 14.03
N ASN A 411 -2.77 16.56 12.73
CA ASN A 411 -1.70 16.37 11.74
C ASN A 411 -0.59 17.43 11.86
N MET A 412 -0.79 18.45 12.71
CA MET A 412 0.13 19.52 13.04
C MET A 412 0.59 20.32 11.81
N ASP A 413 -0.27 20.48 10.80
CA ASP A 413 0.04 21.25 9.60
C ASP A 413 -0.25 22.75 9.73
N GLY A 414 -0.84 23.14 10.85
CA GLY A 414 -1.23 24.51 11.15
C GLY A 414 -2.63 24.85 10.68
N LEU A 415 -3.34 24.01 9.92
CA LEU A 415 -4.66 24.29 9.35
C LEU A 415 -5.72 23.52 10.11
N TYR A 416 -6.64 24.19 10.81
CA TYR A 416 -7.73 23.47 11.47
C TYR A 416 -8.78 23.01 10.43
N GLY A 417 -8.85 21.70 10.24
CA GLY A 417 -9.63 21.05 9.17
C GLY A 417 -8.78 20.74 7.93
N GLY A 418 -7.47 20.56 8.10
CA GLY A 418 -6.53 20.25 7.03
C GLY A 418 -6.81 18.93 6.32
N VAL A 419 -6.24 18.78 5.13
CA VAL A 419 -6.24 17.49 4.41
C VAL A 419 -5.30 16.51 5.11
N PRO A 420 -5.63 15.21 5.16
CA PRO A 420 -4.71 14.24 5.75
C PRO A 420 -3.36 14.23 5.05
N LYS A 421 -2.30 14.11 5.85
CA LYS A 421 -0.93 13.89 5.38
C LYS A 421 -0.53 12.45 5.67
N SER A 422 0.56 11.99 5.05
CA SER A 422 1.03 10.62 5.26
C SER A 422 2.54 10.60 5.39
N TYR A 423 3.03 9.87 6.40
CA TYR A 423 4.43 9.89 6.79
C TYR A 423 4.98 8.47 6.94
N SER A 424 6.26 8.33 6.63
CA SER A 424 7.01 7.11 6.94
C SER A 424 7.51 7.20 8.39
N TYR A 425 7.28 6.14 9.15
CA TYR A 425 7.73 6.00 10.53
C TYR A 425 8.45 4.67 10.72
N GLY A 426 9.31 4.62 11.73
CA GLY A 426 9.89 3.36 12.21
C GLY A 426 8.81 2.32 12.49
N GLY A 427 9.02 1.11 11.99
CA GLY A 427 8.10 -0.02 12.13
C GLY A 427 7.05 -0.17 11.04
N LEU A 428 6.99 0.74 10.07
CA LEU A 428 6.26 0.51 8.81
C LEU A 428 7.12 -0.29 7.83
N ALA A 429 6.49 -1.15 7.02
CA ALA A 429 7.14 -1.74 5.86
C ALA A 429 7.47 -0.69 4.79
N ASP A 430 8.44 -0.97 3.92
CA ASP A 430 8.82 -0.07 2.83
C ASP A 430 7.61 0.23 1.92
N GLY A 431 7.42 1.50 1.57
CA GLY A 431 6.27 1.96 0.78
C GLY A 431 4.97 2.12 1.56
N MET A 432 4.93 1.76 2.84
CA MET A 432 3.78 2.01 3.71
C MET A 432 3.93 3.35 4.43
N PHE A 433 2.83 4.07 4.55
CA PHE A 433 2.77 5.37 5.22
C PHE A 433 1.64 5.38 6.24
N GLN A 434 1.88 5.98 7.39
CA GLN A 434 0.85 6.27 8.37
C GLN A 434 0.13 7.55 7.95
N PRO A 435 -1.20 7.54 7.78
CA PRO A 435 -1.95 8.76 7.63
C PRO A 435 -2.07 9.49 8.98
N GLU A 436 -1.96 10.81 8.92
CA GLU A 436 -2.18 11.72 10.03
C GLU A 436 -3.18 12.76 9.58
N PHE A 437 -4.17 13.02 10.42
CA PHE A 437 -5.32 13.83 10.04
C PHE A 437 -5.86 14.58 11.24
N ASP A 438 -6.45 15.73 10.92
CA ASP A 438 -7.19 16.51 11.89
C ASP A 438 -8.38 15.74 12.43
N CYS A 439 -8.77 16.12 13.63
CA CYS A 439 -9.89 15.51 14.32
C CYS A 439 -10.94 16.56 14.68
N MET A 440 -12.19 16.12 14.81
CA MET A 440 -13.28 16.94 15.28
C MET A 440 -14.02 16.30 16.44
N VAL A 441 -14.50 17.12 17.36
CA VAL A 441 -15.39 16.72 18.45
C VAL A 441 -16.72 17.44 18.24
N VAL A 442 -17.79 16.66 18.13
CA VAL A 442 -19.15 17.17 17.94
C VAL A 442 -19.91 17.06 19.26
N GLY A 443 -20.54 18.16 19.67
CA GLY A 443 -21.29 18.26 20.92
C GLY A 443 -20.41 18.04 22.15
N THR A 444 -20.88 17.19 23.07
CA THR A 444 -20.21 16.90 24.34
C THR A 444 -19.37 15.61 24.32
N SER A 445 -19.10 15.07 23.12
CA SER A 445 -18.37 13.81 22.98
C SER A 445 -16.97 13.90 23.61
N LYS A 446 -16.52 12.80 24.24
CA LYS A 446 -15.12 12.62 24.67
C LYS A 446 -14.26 11.88 23.64
N ARG A 447 -14.88 11.42 22.56
CA ARG A 447 -14.22 10.79 21.42
C ARG A 447 -14.23 11.76 20.25
N ALA A 448 -13.05 12.09 19.75
CA ALA A 448 -12.91 12.80 18.49
C ALA A 448 -13.10 11.81 17.32
N ARG A 449 -13.53 12.34 16.18
CA ARG A 449 -13.65 11.63 14.91
C ARG A 449 -12.68 12.28 13.92
N PRO A 450 -12.24 11.60 12.85
CA PRO A 450 -11.49 12.28 11.80
C PRO A 450 -12.26 13.49 11.28
N TRP A 451 -11.56 14.59 11.01
CA TRP A 451 -12.11 15.69 10.22
C TRP A 451 -12.58 15.15 8.88
N SER A 452 -13.77 15.55 8.48
CA SER A 452 -14.43 15.04 7.29
C SER A 452 -15.20 16.17 6.63
N LYS A 453 -15.07 16.27 5.30
CA LYS A 453 -15.84 17.20 4.49
C LYS A 453 -17.34 17.09 4.78
N TYR A 454 -17.85 15.88 4.97
CA TYR A 454 -19.23 15.64 5.39
C TYR A 454 -19.30 15.13 6.82
N ALA A 455 -20.10 15.80 7.64
CA ALA A 455 -20.26 15.49 9.05
C ALA A 455 -21.72 15.60 9.48
N GLU A 456 -22.15 14.68 10.34
CA GLU A 456 -23.40 14.81 11.08
C GLU A 456 -23.17 15.66 12.34
N ILE A 457 -23.87 16.79 12.43
CA ILE A 457 -23.81 17.74 13.54
C ILE A 457 -25.24 18.01 14.00
N GLY A 458 -25.53 17.75 15.28
CA GLY A 458 -26.87 18.00 15.83
C GLY A 458 -27.99 17.20 15.16
N GLY A 459 -27.67 16.05 14.56
CA GLY A 459 -28.65 15.21 13.83
C GLY A 459 -28.92 15.62 12.37
N ALA A 460 -28.19 16.62 11.86
CA ALA A 460 -28.26 17.04 10.45
C ALA A 460 -26.88 16.92 9.78
N TRP A 461 -26.88 16.67 8.46
CA TRP A 461 -25.66 16.58 7.67
C TRP A 461 -25.21 17.94 7.15
N TYR A 462 -23.90 18.19 7.23
CA TYR A 462 -23.28 19.41 6.73
C TYR A 462 -22.08 19.09 5.86
N GLN A 463 -21.87 19.90 4.81
CA GLN A 463 -20.57 20.09 4.19
C GLN A 463 -19.80 21.15 4.96
N LEU A 464 -18.62 20.78 5.43
CA LEU A 464 -17.72 21.64 6.19
C LEU A 464 -16.55 22.07 5.31
N GLU A 465 -16.27 23.37 5.31
CA GLU A 465 -15.14 23.95 4.60
C GLU A 465 -14.38 24.89 5.56
N PRO A 466 -13.12 24.58 5.87
CA PRO A 466 -12.31 25.49 6.64
C PRO A 466 -11.92 26.69 5.78
N GLN A 467 -12.04 27.88 6.34
CA GLN A 467 -11.70 29.14 5.69
C GLN A 467 -10.57 29.81 6.47
N LYS A 468 -9.64 30.43 5.75
CA LYS A 468 -8.54 31.22 6.34
C LYS A 468 -7.74 30.43 7.38
N GLY A 469 -7.39 29.17 7.07
CA GLY A 469 -6.68 28.28 7.99
C GLY A 469 -7.50 27.78 9.19
N GLY A 470 -8.84 27.86 9.12
CA GLY A 470 -9.76 27.41 10.17
C GLY A 470 -10.20 28.48 11.17
N VAL A 471 -9.85 29.75 10.91
CA VAL A 471 -10.40 30.91 11.66
C VAL A 471 -11.91 31.04 11.46
N GLU A 472 -12.40 30.60 10.30
CA GLU A 472 -13.82 30.51 9.99
C GLU A 472 -14.11 29.10 9.45
N ILE A 473 -15.31 28.59 9.75
CA ILE A 473 -15.83 27.36 9.16
C ILE A 473 -17.13 27.70 8.43
N THR A 474 -17.21 27.34 7.15
CA THR A 474 -18.46 27.38 6.42
C THR A 474 -19.13 26.02 6.54
N ALA A 475 -20.35 26.00 7.08
CA ALA A 475 -21.19 24.82 7.20
C ALA A 475 -22.40 24.96 6.27
N THR A 476 -22.47 24.11 5.25
CA THR A 476 -23.57 24.07 4.29
C THR A 476 -24.48 22.88 4.59
N PRO A 477 -25.75 23.07 4.97
CA PRO A 477 -26.67 21.97 5.21
C PRO A 477 -26.87 21.10 3.96
N LEU A 478 -26.85 19.78 4.13
CA LEU A 478 -27.03 18.81 3.05
C LEU A 478 -28.15 17.82 3.38
N THR A 479 -28.81 17.33 2.33
CA THR A 479 -29.56 16.07 2.39
C THR A 479 -28.75 15.00 1.68
N LEU A 480 -28.41 13.94 2.41
CA LEU A 480 -27.67 12.80 1.90
C LEU A 480 -28.52 11.55 2.02
N GLU A 481 -28.56 10.75 0.96
CA GLU A 481 -28.95 9.34 1.11
C GLU A 481 -27.89 8.64 1.94
N THR A 482 -28.32 7.80 2.87
CA THR A 482 -27.44 7.08 3.78
C THR A 482 -27.74 5.59 3.77
N GLY A 483 -26.71 4.80 4.04
CA GLY A 483 -26.81 3.41 4.46
C GLY A 483 -26.19 3.23 5.85
N THR A 484 -26.18 2.00 6.34
CA THR A 484 -25.50 1.66 7.59
C THR A 484 -24.29 0.79 7.31
N VAL A 485 -23.23 0.96 8.10
CA VAL A 485 -22.03 0.13 8.06
C VAL A 485 -21.87 -0.58 9.38
N LYS A 486 -21.74 -1.91 9.31
CA LYS A 486 -21.48 -2.77 10.45
C LYS A 486 -20.06 -3.30 10.37
N LEU A 487 -19.27 -3.03 11.41
CA LEU A 487 -17.94 -3.60 11.55
C LEU A 487 -18.01 -5.02 12.14
N GLU A 488 -17.62 -6.01 11.35
CA GLU A 488 -17.39 -7.38 11.80
C GLU A 488 -15.89 -7.63 11.94
N PHE A 489 -15.40 -7.50 13.18
CA PHE A 489 -13.99 -7.63 13.49
C PHE A 489 -13.71 -8.84 14.39
N LYS A 490 -12.89 -9.79 13.91
CA LYS A 490 -12.46 -10.95 14.71
C LYS A 490 -11.09 -10.68 15.35
N GLY A 491 -11.01 -10.71 16.67
CA GLY A 491 -9.79 -10.42 17.43
C GLY A 491 -10.02 -9.33 18.48
N PRO A 492 -8.96 -8.67 18.98
CA PRO A 492 -9.11 -7.48 19.80
C PRO A 492 -9.94 -6.42 19.07
N ALA A 493 -10.86 -5.77 19.77
CA ALA A 493 -11.64 -4.69 19.17
C ALA A 493 -10.70 -3.52 18.84
N PRO A 494 -10.79 -2.94 17.62
CA PRO A 494 -10.05 -1.74 17.29
C PRO A 494 -10.48 -0.57 18.16
N THR A 495 -9.52 0.27 18.54
CA THR A 495 -9.77 1.54 19.24
C THR A 495 -10.56 2.48 18.34
N TRP A 496 -10.15 2.55 17.07
CA TRP A 496 -10.74 3.32 15.98
C TRP A 496 -10.42 2.63 14.65
N LEU A 497 -11.28 2.83 13.64
CA LEU A 497 -11.11 2.30 12.30
C LEU A 497 -11.81 3.24 11.32
N VAL A 498 -11.02 3.91 10.49
CA VAL A 498 -11.48 4.96 9.59
C VAL A 498 -11.60 4.41 8.17
N LEU A 499 -12.77 4.61 7.57
CA LEU A 499 -12.99 4.48 6.13
C LEU A 499 -12.88 5.85 5.48
N LYS A 500 -12.26 5.92 4.30
CA LYS A 500 -12.29 7.10 3.44
C LYS A 500 -13.27 6.91 2.28
N GLY A 501 -14.04 7.93 2.00
CA GLY A 501 -14.88 8.01 0.81
C GLY A 501 -14.01 8.16 -0.45
N THR A 502 -14.51 7.63 -1.56
CA THR A 502 -13.90 7.74 -2.89
C THR A 502 -14.84 8.48 -3.85
N ASP A 503 -14.33 8.89 -5.01
CA ASP A 503 -15.08 9.61 -6.04
C ASP A 503 -15.78 10.86 -5.48
N LYS A 504 -17.13 10.89 -5.53
CA LYS A 504 -17.94 12.01 -5.05
C LYS A 504 -17.83 12.26 -3.54
N LEU A 505 -17.28 11.30 -2.79
CA LEU A 505 -17.06 11.38 -1.35
C LEU A 505 -15.59 11.66 -0.99
N GLU A 506 -14.77 12.11 -1.96
CA GLU A 506 -13.41 12.56 -1.67
C GLU A 506 -13.38 13.63 -0.56
N GLY A 507 -12.45 13.48 0.38
CA GLY A 507 -12.34 14.30 1.58
C GLY A 507 -13.28 13.89 2.73
N CYS A 508 -14.05 12.81 2.58
CA CYS A 508 -14.89 12.29 3.66
C CYS A 508 -14.21 11.12 4.40
N PHE A 509 -14.20 11.19 5.72
CA PHE A 509 -13.54 10.21 6.60
C PHE A 509 -14.47 9.85 7.76
N PHE A 510 -14.66 8.56 7.99
CA PHE A 510 -15.61 8.10 9.01
C PHE A 510 -15.01 7.00 9.86
N ASP A 511 -14.96 7.24 11.17
CA ASP A 511 -14.66 6.20 12.15
C ASP A 511 -15.88 5.30 12.33
N ILE A 512 -15.73 4.02 11.94
CA ILE A 512 -16.81 3.03 11.98
C ILE A 512 -16.79 2.19 13.26
N VAL A 513 -15.93 2.53 14.23
CA VAL A 513 -15.92 1.90 15.55
C VAL A 513 -16.87 2.66 16.49
N ASP A 514 -18.01 2.05 16.75
CA ASP A 514 -18.91 2.48 17.82
C ASP A 514 -18.62 1.71 19.12
N PRO A 515 -18.37 2.38 20.27
CA PRO A 515 -18.13 1.69 21.56
C PRO A 515 -19.28 0.78 22.01
N ALA A 516 -20.52 1.08 21.61
CA ALA A 516 -21.69 0.24 21.86
C ALA A 516 -21.92 -0.80 20.75
N LYS A 517 -20.98 -0.95 19.81
CA LYS A 517 -20.99 -1.90 18.69
C LYS A 517 -22.20 -1.76 17.78
N LYS A 518 -22.74 -0.54 17.67
CA LYS A 518 -23.86 -0.24 16.78
C LYS A 518 -23.36 0.01 15.34
N PRO A 519 -24.17 -0.32 14.31
CA PRO A 519 -23.89 0.14 12.96
C PRO A 519 -23.79 1.66 12.88
N VAL A 520 -22.91 2.16 12.03
CA VAL A 520 -22.66 3.59 11.82
C VAL A 520 -23.32 4.02 10.52
N THR A 521 -24.07 5.12 10.55
CA THR A 521 -24.70 5.68 9.35
C THR A 521 -23.67 6.42 8.51
N LEU A 522 -23.54 6.05 7.23
CA LEU A 522 -22.65 6.70 6.27
C LEU A 522 -23.44 7.18 5.04
N PRO A 523 -22.99 8.25 4.36
CA PRO A 523 -23.48 8.60 3.04
C PRO A 523 -23.38 7.42 2.05
N VAL A 524 -24.27 7.37 1.07
CA VAL A 524 -24.21 6.39 -0.01
C VAL A 524 -22.97 6.66 -0.88
N GLY A 525 -22.20 5.61 -1.16
CA GLY A 525 -21.00 5.70 -2.00
C GLY A 525 -19.99 4.57 -1.76
N THR A 526 -18.82 4.72 -2.35
CA THR A 526 -17.73 3.73 -2.27
C THR A 526 -16.69 4.17 -1.25
N TYR A 527 -16.28 3.23 -0.40
CA TYR A 527 -15.37 3.43 0.71
C TYR A 527 -14.20 2.46 0.65
N GLU A 528 -13.03 2.91 1.09
CA GLU A 528 -11.86 2.07 1.29
C GLU A 528 -11.24 2.28 2.67
N LEU A 529 -10.52 1.28 3.17
CA LEU A 529 -9.86 1.36 4.46
C LEU A 529 -8.80 2.47 4.41
N PHE A 530 -8.90 3.43 5.33
CA PHE A 530 -7.91 4.49 5.46
C PHE A 530 -6.83 4.10 6.47
N ALA A 531 -7.24 3.89 7.72
CA ALA A 531 -6.39 3.38 8.79
C ALA A 531 -7.22 2.90 9.99
N GLY A 532 -6.59 2.19 10.92
CA GLY A 532 -7.16 1.82 12.21
C GLY A 532 -6.09 1.66 13.29
N GLU A 533 -6.51 1.41 14.52
CA GLU A 533 -5.59 1.01 15.60
C GLU A 533 -6.18 -0.17 16.37
N LEU A 534 -5.35 -1.19 16.61
CA LEU A 534 -5.59 -2.12 17.72
C LEU A 534 -4.79 -1.68 18.93
N ARG A 535 -5.42 -1.70 20.11
CA ARG A 535 -4.77 -1.38 21.37
C ARG A 535 -5.26 -2.30 22.48
N GLN A 536 -4.34 -2.76 23.31
CA GLN A 536 -4.61 -3.44 24.56
C GLN A 536 -3.63 -3.00 25.64
N GLY A 537 -4.02 -3.14 26.90
CA GLY A 537 -3.20 -2.71 28.03
C GLY A 537 -3.32 -1.21 28.34
N LYS A 538 -2.49 -0.73 29.27
CA LYS A 538 -2.46 0.66 29.74
C LYS A 538 -1.01 1.09 30.00
N LYS A 539 -0.70 2.37 29.79
CA LYS A 539 0.61 2.99 30.10
C LYS A 539 1.76 2.17 29.48
N ALA A 540 2.79 1.82 30.28
CA ALA A 540 3.95 1.04 29.85
C ALA A 540 3.61 -0.37 29.33
N GLN A 541 2.46 -0.94 29.70
CA GLN A 541 1.99 -2.26 29.24
C GLN A 541 1.12 -2.18 27.98
N THR A 542 0.99 -0.99 27.38
CA THR A 542 0.24 -0.81 26.14
C THR A 542 0.90 -1.64 25.04
N ALA A 543 0.13 -2.51 24.41
CA ALA A 543 0.45 -3.13 23.13
C ALA A 543 -0.48 -2.50 22.09
N LYS A 544 0.07 -1.99 20.99
CA LYS A 544 -0.75 -1.43 19.90
C LYS A 544 -0.11 -1.65 18.54
N CYS A 545 -0.93 -1.59 17.50
CA CYS A 545 -0.47 -1.60 16.12
C CYS A 545 -1.39 -0.73 15.25
N LEU A 546 -0.83 -0.23 14.15
CA LEU A 546 -1.56 0.48 13.12
C LEU A 546 -2.17 -0.54 12.14
N ILE A 547 -3.44 -0.34 11.80
CA ILE A 547 -4.12 -1.09 10.74
C ILE A 547 -4.04 -0.25 9.47
N LEU A 548 -3.49 -0.78 8.38
CA LEU A 548 -3.37 -0.10 7.10
C LEU A 548 -3.96 -0.96 5.98
N PRO A 549 -4.42 -0.37 4.86
CA PRO A 549 -4.78 -1.16 3.69
C PRO A 549 -3.53 -1.87 3.13
N GLY A 550 -3.63 -3.18 2.88
CA GLY A 550 -2.73 -3.89 1.96
C GLY A 550 -3.18 -3.81 0.50
N ASN A 551 -2.34 -4.30 -0.41
CA ASN A 551 -2.54 -4.21 -1.87
C ASN A 551 -3.90 -4.73 -2.37
N ASP A 552 -4.46 -5.73 -1.69
CA ASP A 552 -5.73 -6.38 -2.07
C ASP A 552 -6.87 -6.07 -1.10
N THR A 553 -6.76 -4.98 -0.31
CA THR A 553 -7.81 -4.62 0.66
C THR A 553 -9.09 -4.27 -0.06
N LYS A 554 -10.20 -4.87 0.37
CA LYS A 554 -11.50 -4.66 -0.28
C LYS A 554 -11.98 -3.22 -0.13
N ARG A 555 -12.73 -2.77 -1.14
CA ARG A 555 -13.60 -1.59 -1.05
C ARG A 555 -15.02 -2.02 -0.67
N TRP A 556 -15.77 -1.11 -0.10
CA TRP A 556 -17.14 -1.32 0.32
C TRP A 556 -18.07 -0.32 -0.32
N MET A 557 -19.18 -0.80 -0.86
CA MET A 557 -20.24 0.03 -1.41
C MET A 557 -21.36 0.16 -0.38
N VAL A 558 -21.62 1.37 0.08
CA VAL A 558 -22.75 1.69 0.95
C VAL A 558 -23.93 2.10 0.07
N LYS A 559 -25.07 1.44 0.25
CA LYS A 559 -26.30 1.66 -0.53
C LYS A 559 -27.40 2.24 0.36
N ALA A 560 -28.31 2.99 -0.25
CA ALA A 560 -29.39 3.68 0.46
C ALA A 560 -30.24 2.68 1.26
N GLY A 561 -30.37 2.92 2.57
CA GLY A 561 -31.18 2.10 3.48
C GLY A 561 -30.66 0.67 3.72
N GLN A 562 -29.51 0.29 3.17
CA GLN A 562 -28.94 -1.05 3.31
C GLN A 562 -27.82 -1.09 4.34
N GLU A 563 -27.63 -2.26 4.97
CA GLU A 563 -26.47 -2.55 5.81
C GLU A 563 -25.32 -3.12 4.97
N THR A 564 -24.17 -2.46 5.02
CA THR A 564 -22.92 -2.93 4.43
C THR A 564 -22.01 -3.48 5.53
N VAL A 565 -21.55 -4.73 5.36
CA VAL A 565 -20.67 -5.39 6.33
C VAL A 565 -19.20 -5.17 5.95
N VAL A 566 -18.44 -4.60 6.89
CA VAL A 566 -16.98 -4.45 6.81
C VAL A 566 -16.34 -5.57 7.62
N GLN A 567 -15.85 -6.59 6.94
CA GLN A 567 -15.22 -7.75 7.57
C GLN A 567 -13.69 -7.61 7.58
N LEU A 568 -13.11 -7.50 8.78
CA LEU A 568 -11.68 -7.37 9.03
C LEU A 568 -11.28 -8.19 10.28
N GLY A 569 -10.00 -8.20 10.63
CA GLY A 569 -9.45 -8.98 11.73
C GLY A 569 -9.01 -10.37 11.28
N GLY A 570 -9.13 -11.32 12.21
CA GLY A 570 -8.70 -12.70 12.01
C GLY A 570 -9.59 -13.49 11.02
N PRO A 571 -9.12 -14.65 10.54
CA PRO A 571 -7.84 -15.29 10.87
C PRO A 571 -6.65 -14.46 10.42
N PHE A 572 -5.62 -14.41 11.27
CA PHE A 572 -4.40 -13.66 11.01
C PHE A 572 -3.37 -14.56 10.32
N LYS A 573 -2.66 -14.01 9.34
CA LYS A 573 -1.60 -14.73 8.61
C LYS A 573 -0.30 -13.93 8.60
N PHE A 574 0.83 -14.61 8.52
CA PHE A 574 2.09 -13.95 8.20
C PHE A 574 2.27 -13.80 6.69
N GLU A 575 2.78 -12.64 6.30
CA GLU A 575 3.41 -12.40 5.02
C GLU A 575 4.88 -12.07 5.24
N PHE A 576 5.76 -12.59 4.37
CA PHE A 576 7.21 -12.40 4.49
C PHE A 576 7.90 -12.62 3.14
N ALA A 577 9.10 -12.06 3.02
CA ALA A 577 10.04 -12.25 1.94
C ALA A 577 11.20 -13.14 2.41
N VAL A 578 11.76 -13.88 1.45
CA VAL A 578 12.92 -14.75 1.66
C VAL A 578 14.02 -14.41 0.67
N GLU A 579 15.27 -14.62 1.09
CA GLU A 579 16.43 -14.57 0.23
C GLU A 579 17.11 -15.94 0.24
N SER A 580 17.24 -16.56 -0.93
CA SER A 580 17.90 -17.86 -1.07
C SER A 580 19.39 -17.69 -1.35
N ALA A 581 20.21 -18.45 -0.63
CA ALA A 581 21.62 -18.66 -0.92
C ALA A 581 21.87 -20.14 -1.23
N GLU A 582 23.10 -20.50 -1.58
CA GLU A 582 23.44 -21.85 -2.04
C GLU A 582 23.11 -22.95 -1.02
N GLU A 583 23.32 -22.69 0.28
CA GLU A 583 23.12 -23.65 1.38
C GLU A 583 22.27 -23.07 2.52
N SER A 584 21.53 -21.99 2.27
CA SER A 584 20.65 -21.39 3.27
C SER A 584 19.51 -20.60 2.64
N VAL A 585 18.46 -20.37 3.43
CA VAL A 585 17.38 -19.46 3.09
C VAL A 585 17.17 -18.50 4.26
N THR A 586 17.16 -17.20 3.98
CA THR A 586 17.02 -16.16 4.99
C THR A 586 15.62 -15.58 4.95
N VAL A 587 14.89 -15.63 6.07
CA VAL A 587 13.67 -14.85 6.24
C VAL A 587 14.06 -13.42 6.55
N LYS A 588 13.62 -12.46 5.73
CA LYS A 588 13.88 -11.03 5.95
C LYS A 588 12.98 -10.51 7.07
N GLY A 589 13.54 -10.23 8.24
CA GLY A 589 12.79 -9.85 9.43
C GLY A 589 11.95 -8.59 9.22
N LYS A 590 12.48 -7.58 8.52
CA LYS A 590 11.74 -6.36 8.15
C LYS A 590 10.52 -6.60 7.26
N SER A 591 10.49 -7.71 6.51
CA SER A 591 9.36 -8.06 5.63
C SER A 591 8.24 -8.81 6.36
N VAL A 592 8.48 -9.30 7.58
CA VAL A 592 7.50 -10.07 8.34
C VAL A 592 6.37 -9.15 8.78
N ALA A 593 5.18 -9.35 8.21
CA ALA A 593 3.98 -8.59 8.51
C ALA A 593 2.81 -9.52 8.82
N VAL A 594 1.83 -9.00 9.57
CA VAL A 594 0.59 -9.71 9.87
C VAL A 594 -0.51 -9.17 8.96
N LEU A 595 -1.25 -10.07 8.33
CA LEU A 595 -2.39 -9.79 7.47
C LEU A 595 -3.68 -10.27 8.12
N GLY A 596 -4.75 -9.50 7.98
CA GLY A 596 -6.11 -9.91 8.32
C GLY A 596 -6.86 -10.53 7.13
N ILE A 597 -8.09 -10.99 7.40
CA ILE A 597 -8.96 -11.62 6.39
C ILE A 597 -9.38 -10.66 5.28
N GLY A 598 -9.49 -9.37 5.59
CA GLY A 598 -9.80 -8.32 4.62
C GLY A 598 -8.59 -7.86 3.82
N ARG A 599 -7.42 -8.51 3.99
CA ARG A 599 -6.12 -8.15 3.40
C ARG A 599 -5.55 -6.82 3.91
N GLU A 600 -6.11 -6.30 4.98
CA GLU A 600 -5.51 -5.24 5.77
C GLU A 600 -4.22 -5.74 6.45
N ARG A 601 -3.27 -4.83 6.60
CA ARG A 601 -1.96 -5.06 7.20
C ARG A 601 -1.92 -4.50 8.61
N TYR A 602 -1.23 -5.21 9.50
CA TYR A 602 -0.91 -4.72 10.83
C TYR A 602 0.56 -4.32 10.91
N GLU A 603 0.76 -3.03 11.10
CA GLU A 603 2.02 -2.32 10.95
C GLU A 603 2.36 -1.57 12.24
N ARG A 604 3.60 -1.07 12.36
CA ARG A 604 4.05 -0.23 13.48
C ARG A 604 3.70 -0.85 14.85
N MET A 605 4.09 -2.12 15.07
CA MET A 605 3.74 -2.85 16.30
C MET A 605 4.54 -2.35 17.51
N TRP A 606 3.84 -1.87 18.53
CA TRP A 606 4.41 -1.43 19.81
C TRP A 606 4.19 -2.47 20.91
N ASN A 607 5.25 -2.88 21.59
CA ASN A 607 5.30 -3.90 22.65
C ASN A 607 4.74 -5.28 22.24
N CYS A 608 4.51 -5.52 20.95
CA CYS A 608 3.87 -6.72 20.41
C CYS A 608 4.46 -7.15 19.06
N ALA A 609 5.70 -6.72 18.75
CA ALA A 609 6.40 -7.14 17.54
C ALA A 609 6.38 -8.67 17.41
N PRO A 610 6.15 -9.22 16.19
CA PRO A 610 6.04 -10.66 16.01
C PRO A 610 7.34 -11.37 16.37
N ARG A 611 7.23 -12.61 16.81
CA ARG A 611 8.38 -13.48 17.08
C ARG A 611 8.07 -14.92 16.64
N PRO A 612 7.90 -15.14 15.32
CA PRO A 612 7.48 -16.42 14.78
C PRO A 612 8.54 -17.50 14.95
N GLU A 613 8.08 -18.74 15.01
CA GLU A 613 8.85 -19.95 14.78
C GLU A 613 8.77 -20.29 13.29
N VAL A 614 9.92 -20.58 12.68
CA VAL A 614 10.05 -20.89 11.26
C VAL A 614 10.32 -22.37 11.09
N SER A 615 9.52 -23.01 10.25
CA SER A 615 9.77 -24.38 9.79
C SER A 615 10.16 -24.35 8.33
N VAL A 616 11.17 -25.14 7.96
CA VAL A 616 11.64 -25.30 6.58
C VAL A 616 11.34 -26.71 6.12
N ARG A 617 10.86 -26.88 4.89
CA ARG A 617 10.67 -28.21 4.29
C ARG A 617 11.18 -28.23 2.87
N LYS A 618 11.49 -29.42 2.36
CA LYS A 618 11.64 -29.62 0.93
C LYS A 618 10.31 -29.33 0.24
N ALA A 619 10.32 -28.56 -0.84
CA ALA A 619 9.12 -28.16 -1.56
C ALA A 619 8.25 -29.38 -1.93
N GLY A 620 6.94 -29.27 -1.72
CA GLY A 620 5.97 -30.35 -1.95
C GLY A 620 5.96 -31.50 -0.93
N THR A 621 6.84 -31.50 0.09
CA THR A 621 6.79 -32.50 1.16
C THR A 621 5.85 -32.09 2.29
N LYS A 622 5.34 -33.05 3.07
CA LYS A 622 4.38 -32.76 4.17
C LYS A 622 5.05 -32.37 5.49
N LYS A 623 6.30 -32.77 5.71
CA LYS A 623 6.95 -32.68 7.03
C LYS A 623 7.97 -31.54 7.05
N GLY A 624 7.70 -30.53 7.88
CA GLY A 624 8.65 -29.47 8.20
C GLY A 624 9.79 -29.92 9.10
N SER A 625 10.86 -29.12 9.11
CA SER A 625 11.92 -29.18 10.11
C SER A 625 11.39 -28.94 11.52
N LYS A 626 12.24 -29.13 12.52
CA LYS A 626 11.96 -28.61 13.85
C LYS A 626 11.84 -27.07 13.73
N PRO A 627 10.77 -26.45 14.27
CA PRO A 627 10.62 -25.01 14.21
C PRO A 627 11.75 -24.29 14.97
N GLU A 628 12.27 -23.22 14.39
CA GLU A 628 13.30 -22.38 14.98
C GLU A 628 12.81 -20.93 15.09
N LYS A 629 12.97 -20.34 16.27
CA LYS A 629 12.39 -19.04 16.59
C LYS A 629 13.22 -17.90 16.01
N MET A 630 12.59 -16.98 15.29
CA MET A 630 13.24 -15.74 14.87
C MET A 630 13.68 -14.91 16.08
N HIS A 631 14.82 -14.24 15.92
CA HIS A 631 15.34 -13.32 16.92
C HIS A 631 14.62 -11.98 16.88
N ILE A 632 14.55 -11.34 18.03
CA ILE A 632 14.13 -9.94 18.20
C ILE A 632 15.24 -9.22 18.96
N VAL A 633 15.26 -7.89 18.88
CA VAL A 633 16.14 -7.07 19.72
C VAL A 633 15.69 -7.22 21.18
N LEU A 634 16.61 -7.65 22.05
CA LEU A 634 16.36 -7.82 23.49
C LEU A 634 17.08 -6.76 24.34
N ASP A 635 18.07 -6.08 23.76
CA ASP A 635 18.84 -5.04 24.44
C ASP A 635 19.30 -4.00 23.39
N LEU A 636 18.88 -2.75 23.57
CA LEU A 636 19.32 -1.62 22.75
C LEU A 636 20.71 -1.12 23.14
N LEU A 637 21.22 -1.52 24.31
CA LEU A 637 22.53 -1.14 24.82
C LEU A 637 23.64 -2.11 24.39
N GLU A 638 23.29 -3.21 23.72
CA GLU A 638 24.27 -4.18 23.20
C GLU A 638 25.24 -3.47 22.23
N ARG A 639 26.54 -3.61 22.50
CA ARG A 639 27.62 -3.02 21.70
C ARG A 639 28.30 -4.07 20.83
N LYS A 640 28.75 -3.67 19.65
CA LYS A 640 29.72 -4.40 18.84
C LYS A 640 31.12 -4.25 19.45
N GLU A 641 32.08 -5.02 18.97
CA GLU A 641 33.49 -4.96 19.39
C GLU A 641 34.11 -3.57 19.20
N ASP A 642 33.65 -2.82 18.20
CA ASP A 642 34.07 -1.43 17.91
C ASP A 642 33.42 -0.38 18.82
N GLY A 643 32.59 -0.80 19.79
CA GLY A 643 31.88 0.07 20.72
C GLY A 643 30.62 0.74 20.15
N THR A 644 30.27 0.52 18.87
CA THR A 644 29.02 1.00 18.29
C THR A 644 27.83 0.18 18.77
N PHE A 645 26.62 0.74 18.78
CA PHE A 645 25.42 -0.03 19.10
C PHE A 645 25.16 -1.08 18.03
N LYS A 646 24.85 -2.30 18.46
CA LYS A 646 24.52 -3.41 17.55
C LYS A 646 23.18 -3.21 16.86
N TYR A 647 22.22 -2.62 17.58
CA TYR A 647 20.86 -2.37 17.12
C TYR A 647 20.49 -0.91 17.36
N THR A 648 19.54 -0.44 16.57
CA THR A 648 18.88 0.85 16.74
C THR A 648 17.43 0.63 17.16
N GLU A 649 16.75 1.69 17.61
CA GLU A 649 15.31 1.64 17.89
C GLU A 649 14.49 1.17 16.68
N ALA A 650 14.93 1.50 15.46
CA ALA A 650 14.25 1.06 14.24
C ALA A 650 14.21 -0.47 14.10
N ASP A 651 15.20 -1.17 14.65
CA ASP A 651 15.31 -2.64 14.58
C ASP A 651 14.38 -3.35 15.58
N THR A 652 13.84 -2.64 16.58
CA THR A 652 12.95 -3.22 17.60
C THR A 652 11.52 -3.46 17.12
N TRP A 653 11.14 -2.88 15.98
CA TRP A 653 9.76 -2.94 15.47
C TRP A 653 9.44 -4.25 14.74
N ARG A 654 10.46 -5.05 14.39
CA ARG A 654 10.35 -6.26 13.57
C ARG A 654 11.30 -7.35 14.07
N PRO A 655 11.10 -8.61 13.68
CA PRO A 655 12.12 -9.64 13.82
C PRO A 655 13.43 -9.24 13.11
N VAL A 656 14.53 -9.85 13.55
CA VAL A 656 15.84 -9.77 12.89
C VAL A 656 15.91 -10.83 11.79
N ASP A 657 16.59 -10.51 10.67
CA ASP A 657 16.89 -11.47 9.62
C ASP A 657 17.47 -12.76 10.20
N THR A 658 16.90 -13.91 9.81
CA THR A 658 17.31 -15.22 10.33
C THR A 658 17.53 -16.18 9.17
N ALA A 659 18.73 -16.76 9.09
CA ALA A 659 19.13 -17.70 8.07
C ALA A 659 18.92 -19.14 8.54
N TYR A 660 18.32 -19.97 7.70
CA TYR A 660 18.04 -21.37 7.96
C TYR A 660 18.83 -22.25 6.99
N PRO A 661 19.54 -23.29 7.46
CA PRO A 661 20.37 -24.13 6.61
C PRO A 661 19.50 -24.97 5.64
N THR A 662 19.97 -25.11 4.40
CA THR A 662 19.33 -25.92 3.34
C THR A 662 20.38 -26.74 2.59
N LYS A 663 19.97 -27.76 1.83
CA LYS A 663 20.91 -28.49 0.98
C LYS A 663 21.12 -27.77 -0.34
N LYS A 664 22.35 -27.82 -0.85
CA LYS A 664 22.73 -27.24 -2.15
C LYS A 664 21.78 -27.66 -3.27
N GLY A 665 21.15 -26.65 -3.90
CA GLY A 665 20.23 -26.83 -5.02
C GLY A 665 18.84 -27.38 -4.66
N GLU A 666 18.50 -27.49 -3.37
CA GLU A 666 17.18 -27.96 -2.94
C GLU A 666 16.15 -26.82 -2.96
N ALA A 667 15.03 -27.04 -3.65
CA ALA A 667 13.86 -26.17 -3.54
C ALA A 667 13.21 -26.40 -2.16
N VAL A 668 13.06 -25.33 -1.38
CA VAL A 668 12.48 -25.36 -0.04
C VAL A 668 11.27 -24.45 0.06
N GLU A 669 10.38 -24.78 0.99
CA GLU A 669 9.24 -23.94 1.39
C GLU A 669 9.38 -23.63 2.89
N LEU A 670 8.93 -22.45 3.29
CA LEU A 670 8.97 -21.97 4.67
C LEU A 670 7.56 -21.71 5.20
N GLN A 671 7.39 -21.92 6.50
CA GLN A 671 6.19 -21.54 7.23
C GLN A 671 6.55 -20.82 8.52
N LEU A 672 5.90 -19.69 8.77
CA LEU A 672 6.00 -18.92 10.01
C LEU A 672 4.77 -19.22 10.87
N VAL A 673 5.00 -19.53 12.15
CA VAL A 673 3.94 -19.77 13.14
C VAL A 673 4.26 -19.03 14.43
N GLU A 674 3.29 -18.29 14.97
CA GLU A 674 3.36 -17.71 16.30
C GLU A 674 2.07 -18.02 17.05
N LYS A 675 2.13 -18.90 18.06
CA LYS A 675 0.93 -19.39 18.77
C LYS A 675 0.33 -18.39 19.76
N LYS A 676 1.12 -17.44 20.24
CA LYS A 676 0.76 -16.55 21.37
C LYS A 676 1.30 -15.14 21.17
N ASN A 677 0.93 -14.50 20.07
CA ASN A 677 1.15 -13.08 19.91
C ASN A 677 0.26 -12.29 20.88
N LYS A 678 0.79 -11.19 21.46
CA LYS A 678 0.07 -10.39 22.47
C LYS A 678 -1.22 -9.76 21.97
N LEU A 679 -1.32 -9.41 20.69
CA LEU A 679 -2.55 -8.85 20.09
C LEU A 679 -3.32 -9.91 19.30
N PHE A 680 -2.63 -10.68 18.48
CA PHE A 680 -3.30 -11.50 17.45
C PHE A 680 -3.58 -12.94 17.90
N GLY A 681 -2.98 -13.40 19.01
CA GLY A 681 -3.06 -14.80 19.41
C GLY A 681 -2.26 -15.68 18.46
N GLU A 682 -2.91 -16.63 17.80
CA GLU A 682 -2.28 -17.53 16.83
C GLU A 682 -2.22 -16.90 15.44
N ILE A 683 -1.03 -16.95 14.83
CA ILE A 683 -0.75 -16.45 13.48
C ILE A 683 0.04 -17.52 12.75
N GLU A 684 -0.39 -17.89 11.54
CA GLU A 684 0.26 -18.92 10.73
C GLU A 684 0.28 -18.48 9.26
N SER A 685 1.43 -18.61 8.60
CA SER A 685 1.50 -18.44 7.14
C SER A 685 1.10 -19.72 6.41
N ASP A 686 0.74 -19.56 5.14
CA ASP A 686 0.82 -20.68 4.21
C ASP A 686 2.31 -21.07 4.00
N TRP A 687 2.55 -22.28 3.49
CA TRP A 687 3.89 -22.68 3.05
C TRP A 687 4.24 -21.91 1.77
N LYS A 688 5.34 -21.17 1.79
CA LYS A 688 5.81 -20.32 0.69
C LYS A 688 7.19 -20.72 0.21
#